data_AF-A0AAU9E7I7-F1
#
_entry.id   AF-A0AAU9E7I7-F1
#
_cell.length_a   1.000
_cell.length_b   1.000
_cell.length_c   1.000
_cell.angle_alpha   90.00
_cell.angle_beta   90.00
_cell.angle_gamma   90.00
#
_symmetry.space_group_name_H-M   'P 1'
#
loop_
_entity.id
_entity.type
_entity.pdbx_description
1 polymer ?
#
loop_
_entity_poly.entity_id
_entity_poly.type
_entity_poly.pdbx_seq_one_letter_code
_entity_poly.pdbx_strand_id
1 'polypeptide(L)'
;MPEIEVRVLSNGREIKKILRPLRMLNGKPAVKYKKNLWPLINENEIHIDTKTGNSKPIKQGATDRIKAKFKIIEVKVFNNGREIDRIHRPVKEHDGKFSVKYKGNFYILQEGNKIYLPISDNNPNHAGVNNQKEASLDTNVISQIGMPREAGLDECQKDVVQAPPHARLLVSAGPGTGKTEVACARLANLIDNYQIAPSSIWFISFTRTAVGEIRERISSHLHDPGDVFLVKIATLDSHAWMIQSGFDENAKILGSYDENIKNVLELISNNEMAIEYLQSVRHLIVDEAQDFVGIRSNLVLTFIEKLSAECGVTIFADEAQAIYGFSEIDEGDSCFTRRKSLPALLRDDRRLGFVEKGLERVHRTESSRLLTLFTKTRLKVLTCKDTEQKDLDEVIEEVKKLAHETVPSVQRQDFNGLEDLFILYRRRADVLLASSFLGCEPHRIRMSGLPLSVAPWVGCVLSEYTEATLDQNTFVALWSSSNVECLPNSPEMEDAWKDLLRLAGRTSKAIDMAQLRTKLGRKQPPPEMCSTEIGQTGPIIGTIHAVKGREAKVVHLMLPSYTTDARGRDEEARVVYVGATRGRLKLKVGQGYKQWARHLEPSGRVFSPKFSGAKPKAQVEIGHEFDIEPAGLAGRSVFANETEVRESQRLMKSSIGHLLPVEAEQDRTIRYIYRLRIDGQSTSIGTLSKVVNDDLFEIGRLIHQKIGGAKLRPPDIIRHLRMFGVRTIVLPPEATECALLHEPWAKSGILLAPIILGYTTMYFQRYRRRRRG
;
A
#
# COMPACT_ATOMS: atom_id res chain seq x y z
N MET A 1 -22.49 2.68 74.27
CA MET A 1 -21.35 2.67 73.34
C MET A 1 -21.47 3.90 72.47
N PRO A 2 -20.39 4.69 72.25
CA PRO A 2 -20.48 5.89 71.44
C PRO A 2 -20.99 5.53 70.04
N GLU A 3 -22.01 6.27 69.58
CA GLU A 3 -22.49 6.13 68.20
C GLU A 3 -21.60 6.96 67.29
N ILE A 4 -21.21 6.36 66.17
CA ILE A 4 -20.33 6.97 65.19
C ILE A 4 -21.05 7.07 63.86
N GLU A 5 -20.84 8.19 63.16
CA GLU A 5 -21.35 8.36 61.80
C GLU A 5 -20.44 7.60 60.84
N VAL A 6 -21.05 6.70 60.06
CA VAL A 6 -20.33 5.78 59.18
C VAL A 6 -20.86 5.91 57.76
N ARG A 7 -19.93 6.09 56.81
CA ARG A 7 -20.20 6.07 55.38
C ARG A 7 -20.19 4.64 54.86
N VAL A 8 -21.25 4.25 54.15
CA VAL A 8 -21.37 2.97 53.46
C VAL A 8 -21.01 3.21 52.00
N LEU A 9 -19.94 2.57 51.52
CA LEU A 9 -19.47 2.67 50.15
C LEU A 9 -19.69 1.36 49.38
N SER A 10 -20.07 1.45 48.11
CA SER A 10 -20.07 0.32 47.19
C SER A 10 -19.35 0.69 45.89
N ASN A 11 -18.42 -0.18 45.45
CA ASN A 11 -17.54 0.07 44.31
C ASN A 11 -16.84 1.46 44.36
N GLY A 12 -16.47 1.91 45.57
CA GLY A 12 -15.79 3.19 45.80
C GLY A 12 -16.68 4.44 45.75
N ARG A 13 -18.01 4.29 45.63
CA ARG A 13 -18.98 5.39 45.74
C ARG A 13 -19.76 5.28 47.04
N GLU A 14 -19.94 6.40 47.74
CA GLU A 14 -20.79 6.48 48.92
C GLU A 14 -22.25 6.28 48.52
N ILE A 15 -22.91 5.30 49.13
CA ILE A 15 -24.31 4.98 48.86
C ILE A 15 -25.22 5.37 50.03
N LYS A 16 -24.67 5.52 51.25
CA LYS A 16 -25.44 5.89 52.44
C LYS A 16 -24.55 6.34 53.60
N LYS A 17 -25.05 7.22 54.47
CA LYS A 17 -24.52 7.47 55.82
C LYS A 17 -25.43 6.86 56.88
N ILE A 18 -24.83 6.28 57.91
CA ILE A 18 -25.55 5.66 59.03
C ILE A 18 -24.90 6.07 60.35
N LEU A 19 -25.69 6.36 61.38
CA LEU A 19 -25.21 6.51 62.74
C LEU A 19 -25.40 5.18 63.47
N ARG A 20 -24.32 4.56 63.98
CA ARG A 20 -24.41 3.25 64.64
C ARG A 20 -23.47 3.14 65.85
N PRO A 21 -23.84 2.34 66.88
CA PRO A 21 -22.96 2.08 68.01
C PRO A 21 -21.68 1.38 67.55
N LEU A 22 -20.54 1.91 67.98
CA LEU A 22 -19.24 1.29 67.75
C LEU A 22 -19.14 -0.05 68.48
N ARG A 23 -18.70 -1.09 67.79
CA ARG A 23 -18.45 -2.44 68.33
C ARG A 23 -17.06 -2.93 67.94
N MET A 24 -16.64 -4.08 68.46
CA MET A 24 -15.38 -4.73 68.10
C MET A 24 -15.65 -6.05 67.37
N LEU A 25 -14.96 -6.26 66.25
CA LEU A 25 -14.92 -7.53 65.51
C LEU A 25 -13.46 -7.94 65.32
N ASN A 26 -13.05 -9.06 65.94
CA ASN A 26 -11.67 -9.57 65.90
C ASN A 26 -10.62 -8.49 66.24
N GLY A 27 -10.85 -7.72 67.30
CA GLY A 27 -9.94 -6.67 67.76
C GLY A 27 -9.97 -5.37 66.94
N LYS A 28 -10.89 -5.22 65.97
CA LYS A 28 -11.02 -4.00 65.15
C LYS A 28 -12.36 -3.30 65.35
N PRO A 29 -12.41 -1.96 65.31
CA PRO A 29 -13.65 -1.21 65.41
C PRO A 29 -14.58 -1.56 64.25
N ALA A 30 -15.86 -1.75 64.51
CA ALA A 30 -16.85 -2.27 63.58
C ALA A 30 -18.25 -1.75 63.89
N VAL A 31 -19.12 -1.68 62.88
CA VAL A 31 -20.53 -1.32 63.05
C VAL A 31 -21.46 -2.33 62.38
N LYS A 32 -22.69 -2.45 62.89
CA LYS A 32 -23.68 -3.38 62.34
C LYS A 32 -24.45 -2.72 61.18
N TYR A 33 -24.43 -3.34 60.01
CA TYR A 33 -25.17 -2.91 58.83
C TYR A 33 -25.75 -4.11 58.05
N LYS A 34 -27.04 -4.05 57.70
CA LYS A 34 -27.81 -5.13 57.04
C LYS A 34 -27.55 -6.52 57.64
N LYS A 35 -27.80 -6.63 58.96
CA LYS A 35 -27.66 -7.82 59.82
C LYS A 35 -26.22 -8.30 60.10
N ASN A 36 -25.21 -7.84 59.36
CA ASN A 36 -23.80 -8.23 59.57
C ASN A 36 -23.00 -7.15 60.31
N LEU A 37 -21.93 -7.55 61.00
CA LEU A 37 -20.93 -6.62 61.55
C LEU A 37 -19.86 -6.36 60.48
N TRP A 38 -19.56 -5.08 60.26
CA TRP A 38 -18.59 -4.62 59.27
C TRP A 38 -17.45 -3.89 59.97
N PRO A 39 -16.19 -4.32 59.77
CA PRO A 39 -15.06 -3.57 60.30
C PRO A 39 -14.99 -2.20 59.63
N LEU A 40 -14.73 -1.18 60.44
CA LEU A 40 -14.52 0.17 59.96
C LEU A 40 -13.17 0.26 59.24
N ILE A 41 -13.20 0.95 58.11
CA ILE A 41 -12.07 1.32 57.28
C ILE A 41 -11.96 2.84 57.40
N ASN A 42 -10.73 3.37 57.53
CA ASN A 42 -10.48 4.81 57.70
C ASN A 42 -11.36 5.46 58.78
N GLU A 43 -11.47 4.77 59.93
CA GLU A 43 -12.20 5.17 61.13
C GLU A 43 -13.74 5.19 61.00
N ASN A 44 -14.30 5.67 59.88
CA ASN A 44 -15.74 5.92 59.75
C ASN A 44 -16.35 5.37 58.43
N GLU A 45 -15.77 4.35 57.80
CA GLU A 45 -16.25 3.82 56.51
C GLU A 45 -16.47 2.30 56.52
N ILE A 46 -17.50 1.82 55.83
CA ILE A 46 -17.66 0.39 55.53
C ILE A 46 -17.87 0.18 54.03
N HIS A 47 -17.19 -0.80 53.46
CA HIS A 47 -17.23 -1.09 52.03
C HIS A 47 -18.00 -2.38 51.77
N ILE A 48 -19.03 -2.32 50.92
CA ILE A 48 -19.89 -3.45 50.57
C ILE A 48 -19.86 -3.74 49.05
N ASP A 49 -19.82 -5.03 48.69
CA ASP A 49 -19.99 -5.48 47.31
C ASP A 49 -21.46 -5.91 47.10
N THR A 50 -22.15 -5.26 46.17
CA THR A 50 -23.59 -5.46 45.92
C THR A 50 -23.88 -6.44 44.78
N LYS A 51 -22.87 -7.06 44.15
CA LYS A 51 -23.11 -7.96 43.00
C LYS A 51 -23.59 -9.37 43.35
N THR A 52 -23.31 -9.83 44.56
CA THR A 52 -23.79 -11.13 45.05
C THR A 52 -24.80 -10.86 46.16
N GLY A 53 -26.05 -11.29 46.03
CA GLY A 53 -27.13 -11.10 47.01
C GLY A 53 -26.89 -11.64 48.43
N ASN A 54 -25.65 -11.95 48.81
CA ASN A 54 -25.16 -12.22 50.15
C ASN A 54 -23.99 -11.27 50.47
N SER A 55 -24.22 -10.28 51.34
CA SER A 55 -23.23 -9.28 51.74
C SER A 55 -22.31 -9.82 52.84
N LYS A 56 -21.19 -10.48 52.49
CA LYS A 56 -20.13 -10.87 53.44
C LYS A 56 -18.98 -9.84 53.47
N PRO A 57 -18.30 -9.62 54.61
CA PRO A 57 -17.17 -8.68 54.71
C PRO A 57 -15.98 -9.11 53.84
N ILE A 58 -15.42 -8.17 53.08
CA ILE A 58 -14.26 -8.39 52.19
C ILE A 58 -13.00 -8.64 53.04
N LYS A 59 -12.24 -9.71 52.75
CA LYS A 59 -10.99 -10.06 53.48
C LYS A 59 -9.88 -9.03 53.24
N GLN A 60 -9.10 -8.77 54.29
CA GLN A 60 -8.16 -7.66 54.46
C GLN A 60 -6.98 -7.59 53.46
N GLY A 61 -6.75 -8.63 52.66
CA GLY A 61 -5.71 -8.64 51.61
C GLY A 61 -6.09 -7.90 50.31
N ALA A 62 -7.35 -7.49 50.13
CA ALA A 62 -7.77 -6.67 48.98
C ALA A 62 -7.57 -5.16 49.19
N THR A 63 -7.36 -4.73 50.44
CA THR A 63 -7.24 -3.31 50.83
C THR A 63 -5.88 -2.70 50.50
N ASP A 64 -4.80 -3.49 50.51
CA ASP A 64 -3.45 -3.01 50.17
C ASP A 64 -3.26 -2.76 48.67
N ARG A 65 -4.04 -3.44 47.81
CA ARG A 65 -4.12 -3.15 46.37
C ARG A 65 -4.83 -1.82 46.04
N ILE A 66 -5.59 -1.26 46.98
CA ILE A 66 -6.32 0.01 46.78
C ILE A 66 -5.48 1.21 47.25
N LYS A 67 -4.62 1.03 48.26
CA LYS A 67 -3.72 2.09 48.76
C LYS A 67 -2.62 2.50 47.79
N ALA A 68 -2.20 1.62 46.87
CA ALA A 68 -1.16 1.92 45.88
C ALA A 68 -1.60 2.88 44.75
N LYS A 69 -2.86 3.31 44.69
CA LYS A 69 -3.42 3.87 43.45
C LYS A 69 -3.51 5.39 43.32
N PHE A 70 -3.27 6.20 44.35
CA PHE A 70 -3.40 7.67 44.23
C PHE A 70 -2.47 8.44 45.18
N LYS A 71 -1.33 8.93 44.67
CA LYS A 71 -0.50 9.93 45.35
C LYS A 71 -1.18 11.30 45.20
N ILE A 72 -1.52 11.96 46.30
CA ILE A 72 -2.05 13.33 46.28
C ILE A 72 -0.84 14.28 46.32
N ILE A 73 -0.78 15.21 45.36
CA ILE A 73 0.30 16.20 45.27
C ILE A 73 -0.30 17.60 45.13
N GLU A 74 0.49 18.60 45.52
CA GLU A 74 0.22 20.00 45.18
C GLU A 74 0.54 20.25 43.70
N VAL A 75 -0.40 20.86 42.98
CA VAL A 75 -0.30 21.17 41.56
C VAL A 75 -0.56 22.65 41.35
N LYS A 76 0.35 23.32 40.65
CA LYS A 76 0.22 24.73 40.28
C LYS A 76 -0.45 24.83 38.91
N VAL A 77 -1.53 25.59 38.82
CA VAL A 77 -2.33 25.76 37.61
C VAL A 77 -1.95 27.09 36.98
N PHE A 78 -1.56 27.04 35.71
CA PHE A 78 -1.17 28.21 34.94
C PHE A 78 -2.18 28.44 33.82
N ASN A 79 -2.46 29.71 33.54
CA ASN A 79 -3.20 30.12 32.35
C ASN A 79 -2.47 31.35 31.78
N ASN A 80 -2.18 31.34 30.48
CA ASN A 80 -1.37 32.35 29.80
C ASN A 80 -0.04 32.67 30.52
N GLY A 81 0.68 31.63 30.95
CA GLY A 81 2.00 31.76 31.59
C GLY A 81 2.01 32.32 33.02
N ARG A 82 0.86 32.75 33.55
CA ARG A 82 0.71 33.17 34.96
C ARG A 82 0.09 32.06 35.80
N GLU A 83 0.59 31.89 37.03
CA GLU A 83 0.00 30.96 37.99
C GLU A 83 -1.33 31.57 38.47
N ILE A 84 -2.43 30.84 38.24
CA ILE A 84 -3.79 31.31 38.57
C ILE A 84 -4.42 30.52 39.72
N ASP A 85 -3.89 29.34 40.05
CA ASP A 85 -4.44 28.49 41.11
C ASP A 85 -3.39 27.50 41.65
N ARG A 86 -3.61 27.00 42.87
CA ARG A 86 -2.88 25.87 43.46
C ARG A 86 -3.86 24.87 44.06
N ILE A 87 -3.78 23.62 43.61
CA ILE A 87 -4.71 22.57 44.01
C ILE A 87 -3.98 21.34 44.56
N HIS A 88 -4.56 20.69 45.57
CA HIS A 88 -4.09 19.39 46.06
C HIS A 88 -5.03 18.29 45.57
N ARG A 89 -4.55 17.45 44.65
CA ARG A 89 -5.40 16.47 43.97
C ARG A 89 -4.69 15.13 43.74
N PRO A 90 -5.45 14.02 43.73
CA PRO A 90 -4.90 12.70 43.44
C PRO A 90 -4.46 12.62 41.97
N VAL A 91 -3.25 12.13 41.76
CA VAL A 91 -2.68 11.93 40.43
C VAL A 91 -3.10 10.58 39.89
N LYS A 92 -3.46 10.54 38.60
CA LYS A 92 -3.68 9.32 37.82
C LYS A 92 -2.57 9.14 36.79
N GLU A 93 -1.94 7.98 36.79
CA GLU A 93 -0.96 7.59 35.76
C GLU A 93 -1.66 6.88 34.61
N HIS A 94 -1.36 7.29 33.37
CA HIS A 94 -1.76 6.63 32.13
C HIS A 94 -0.63 6.79 31.11
N ASP A 95 -0.13 5.69 30.54
CA ASP A 95 0.96 5.67 29.55
C ASP A 95 2.24 6.43 29.98
N GLY A 96 2.66 6.24 31.24
CA GLY A 96 3.88 6.87 31.79
C GLY A 96 3.76 8.38 32.04
N LYS A 97 2.58 8.97 31.84
CA LYS A 97 2.28 10.37 32.11
C LYS A 97 1.31 10.47 33.29
N PHE A 98 1.58 11.42 34.16
CA PHE A 98 0.74 11.73 35.31
C PHE A 98 -0.33 12.75 34.92
N SER A 99 -1.54 12.61 35.42
CA SER A 99 -2.66 13.52 35.13
C SER A 99 -3.45 13.85 36.38
N VAL A 100 -4.08 15.02 36.40
CA VAL A 100 -4.86 15.51 37.53
C VAL A 100 -6.14 16.15 37.04
N LYS A 101 -7.22 16.00 37.81
CA LYS A 101 -8.52 16.57 37.44
C LYS A 101 -8.66 18.00 37.99
N TYR A 102 -8.93 18.97 37.12
CA TYR A 102 -9.21 20.36 37.48
C TYR A 102 -10.44 20.86 36.73
N LYS A 103 -11.39 21.50 37.44
CA LYS A 103 -12.67 22.01 36.91
C LYS A 103 -13.37 21.07 35.90
N GLY A 104 -13.48 19.78 36.23
CA GLY A 104 -14.20 18.79 35.42
C GLY A 104 -13.35 18.05 34.37
N ASN A 105 -12.20 18.60 33.97
CA ASN A 105 -11.32 18.04 32.92
C ASN A 105 -10.03 17.45 33.49
N PHE A 106 -9.43 16.51 32.76
CA PHE A 106 -8.13 15.93 33.12
C PHE A 106 -7.01 16.68 32.40
N TYR A 107 -5.99 17.09 33.14
CA TYR A 107 -4.80 17.75 32.62
C TYR A 107 -3.58 16.91 32.91
N ILE A 108 -2.69 16.80 31.93
CA ILE A 108 -1.41 16.10 32.10
C ILE A 108 -0.48 16.99 32.91
N LEU A 109 0.10 16.42 33.97
CA LEU A 109 1.12 17.03 34.79
C LEU A 109 2.41 17.21 33.99
N GLN A 110 2.93 18.42 33.98
CA GLN A 110 4.25 18.76 33.45
C GLN A 110 5.30 18.77 34.56
N GLU A 111 6.57 18.92 34.20
CA GLU A 111 7.67 19.01 35.16
C GLU A 111 7.42 20.07 36.25
N GLY A 112 7.72 19.71 37.50
CA GLY A 112 7.49 20.57 38.67
C GLY A 112 6.03 20.64 39.16
N ASN A 113 5.22 19.62 38.86
CA ASN A 113 3.80 19.53 39.23
C ASN A 113 2.95 20.70 38.73
N LYS A 114 3.10 21.06 37.45
CA LYS A 114 2.36 22.16 36.83
C LYS A 114 1.34 21.64 35.82
N ILE A 115 0.20 22.30 35.73
CA ILE A 115 -0.74 22.12 34.61
C ILE A 115 -1.03 23.47 33.97
N TYR A 116 -1.19 23.48 32.65
CA TYR A 116 -1.53 24.69 31.89
C TYR A 116 -2.93 24.53 31.33
N LEU A 117 -3.82 25.46 31.67
CA LEU A 117 -5.15 25.48 31.10
C LEU A 117 -5.08 25.93 29.65
N PRO A 118 -5.85 25.32 28.74
CA PRO A 118 -6.07 25.87 27.42
C PRO A 118 -6.73 27.23 27.58
N ILE A 119 -6.32 28.17 26.74
CA ILE A 119 -6.80 29.55 26.74
C ILE A 119 -8.30 29.52 26.47
N SER A 120 -9.12 29.91 27.45
CA SER A 120 -10.57 29.96 27.30
C SER A 120 -11.00 31.39 26.95
N ASP A 121 -11.44 31.62 25.73
CA ASP A 121 -12.15 32.84 25.34
C ASP A 121 -13.50 32.89 26.05
N ASN A 122 -13.73 33.93 26.87
CA ASN A 122 -15.02 34.26 27.48
C ASN A 122 -15.73 35.28 26.59
N ASN A 123 -16.91 34.96 26.02
CA ASN A 123 -18.24 35.59 26.23
C ASN A 123 -19.31 35.04 25.23
N PRO A 124 -20.64 35.33 25.33
CA PRO A 124 -21.65 34.33 25.65
C PRO A 124 -22.72 34.06 24.55
N ASN A 125 -23.33 32.87 24.63
CA ASN A 125 -24.70 32.50 24.23
C ASN A 125 -25.23 32.75 22.80
N HIS A 126 -25.09 31.68 21.99
CA HIS A 126 -26.06 30.97 21.14
C HIS A 126 -26.81 31.70 20.01
N ALA A 127 -26.90 31.17 18.77
CA ALA A 127 -26.40 29.94 18.15
C ALA A 127 -26.38 30.19 16.64
N GLY A 128 -25.21 30.12 16.00
CA GLY A 128 -24.97 30.72 14.68
C GLY A 128 -24.46 29.75 13.62
N VAL A 129 -25.01 29.91 12.42
CA VAL A 129 -24.73 29.22 11.16
C VAL A 129 -23.73 30.04 10.32
N ASN A 130 -22.78 29.32 9.70
CA ASN A 130 -21.98 29.65 8.51
C ASN A 130 -21.06 30.89 8.43
N ASN A 131 -20.00 30.63 7.64
CA ASN A 131 -19.12 31.51 6.85
C ASN A 131 -17.86 32.08 7.49
N GLN A 132 -16.73 31.78 6.82
CA GLN A 132 -15.63 32.67 6.40
C GLN A 132 -14.91 33.44 7.54
N LYS A 133 -13.60 33.65 7.61
CA LYS A 133 -12.49 33.68 6.65
C LYS A 133 -11.26 33.95 7.53
N GLU A 134 -10.15 33.25 7.30
CA GLU A 134 -8.84 33.81 6.93
C GLU A 134 -8.07 34.69 7.94
N ALA A 135 -6.76 34.43 7.93
CA ALA A 135 -5.64 35.21 8.48
C ALA A 135 -5.47 35.12 10.02
N SER A 136 -4.30 34.83 10.60
CA SER A 136 -2.93 34.68 10.11
C SER A 136 -2.02 34.48 11.34
N LEU A 137 -0.93 33.71 11.19
CA LEU A 137 0.29 33.66 12.04
C LEU A 137 0.15 32.96 13.42
N ASP A 138 1.00 32.03 13.87
CA ASP A 138 2.36 31.66 13.45
C ASP A 138 2.55 30.15 13.32
N THR A 139 2.78 29.76 12.08
CA THR A 139 3.11 28.43 11.57
C THR A 139 4.62 28.12 11.71
N ASN A 140 5.32 28.76 12.64
CA ASN A 140 6.80 28.75 12.69
C ASN A 140 7.44 27.84 13.75
N VAL A 141 6.77 26.77 14.19
CA VAL A 141 7.43 25.75 15.06
C VAL A 141 7.31 24.31 14.55
N ILE A 142 6.64 24.05 13.43
CA ILE A 142 6.54 22.67 12.86
C ILE A 142 7.14 22.56 11.44
N SER A 143 7.68 23.64 10.89
CA SER A 143 8.54 23.62 9.69
C SER A 143 10.04 23.43 9.97
N GLN A 144 10.46 23.25 11.24
CA GLN A 144 11.86 23.03 11.64
C GLN A 144 12.10 21.73 12.42
N ILE A 145 11.38 20.66 12.07
CA ILE A 145 11.98 19.31 12.13
C ILE A 145 12.14 18.80 10.69
N GLY A 146 12.69 19.65 9.83
CA GLY A 146 13.62 19.14 8.83
C GLY A 146 14.81 18.60 9.61
N MET A 147 14.79 17.30 9.90
CA MET A 147 15.99 16.64 10.41
C MET A 147 17.14 16.98 9.46
N PRO A 148 18.30 17.45 9.94
CA PRO A 148 19.45 17.53 9.09
C PRO A 148 19.82 16.09 8.74
N ARG A 149 19.41 15.61 7.56
CA ARG A 149 20.26 14.67 6.83
C ARG A 149 21.60 15.41 6.75
N GLU A 150 22.69 14.84 7.26
CA GLU A 150 24.01 15.37 6.93
C GLU A 150 24.03 15.55 5.41
N ALA A 151 24.08 16.80 4.96
CA ALA A 151 24.01 17.13 3.56
C ALA A 151 25.36 16.73 2.94
N GLY A 152 25.46 15.49 2.49
CA GLY A 152 26.66 14.97 1.89
C GLY A 152 26.64 13.45 1.78
N LEU A 153 27.24 12.94 0.70
CA LEU A 153 27.57 11.53 0.56
C LEU A 153 28.60 11.14 1.62
N ASP A 154 28.45 9.96 2.23
CA ASP A 154 29.51 9.39 3.09
C ASP A 154 30.71 8.88 2.27
N GLU A 155 31.81 8.52 2.92
CA GLU A 155 33.05 8.11 2.23
C GLU A 155 32.84 6.90 1.29
N CYS A 156 32.08 5.89 1.71
CA CYS A 156 31.80 4.72 0.86
C CYS A 156 30.94 5.10 -0.35
N GLN A 157 29.97 6.01 -0.15
CA GLN A 157 29.16 6.55 -1.24
C GLN A 157 30.00 7.40 -2.21
N LYS A 158 30.88 8.26 -1.70
CA LYS A 158 31.82 9.07 -2.52
C LYS A 158 32.75 8.19 -3.34
N ASP A 159 33.31 7.14 -2.74
CA ASP A 159 34.20 6.19 -3.42
C ASP A 159 33.50 5.54 -4.63
N VAL A 160 32.20 5.21 -4.52
CA VAL A 160 31.41 4.74 -5.68
C VAL A 160 31.14 5.86 -6.68
N VAL A 161 30.76 7.07 -6.24
CA VAL A 161 30.43 8.19 -7.15
C VAL A 161 31.65 8.65 -7.94
N GLN A 162 32.81 8.77 -7.28
CA GLN A 162 34.06 9.30 -7.83
C GLN A 162 34.96 8.24 -8.48
N ALA A 163 34.56 6.97 -8.45
CA ALA A 163 35.31 5.92 -9.13
C ALA A 163 35.43 6.20 -10.64
N PRO A 164 36.55 5.80 -11.28
CA PRO A 164 36.83 6.12 -12.68
C PRO A 164 35.69 5.75 -13.65
N PRO A 165 35.54 6.48 -14.78
CA PRO A 165 34.47 6.24 -15.75
C PRO A 165 34.42 4.84 -16.35
N HIS A 166 35.58 4.19 -16.50
CA HIS A 166 35.73 2.84 -17.05
C HIS A 166 35.64 1.74 -15.97
N ALA A 167 35.48 2.12 -14.69
CA ALA A 167 35.42 1.15 -13.60
C ALA A 167 34.16 0.27 -13.72
N ARG A 168 34.34 -1.02 -13.44
CA ARG A 168 33.26 -2.00 -13.31
C ARG A 168 33.03 -2.29 -11.83
N LEU A 169 31.90 -1.86 -11.29
CA LEU A 169 31.59 -1.87 -9.87
C LEU A 169 30.38 -2.75 -9.59
N LEU A 170 30.51 -3.64 -8.59
CA LEU A 170 29.39 -4.37 -8.00
C LEU A 170 29.15 -3.80 -6.60
N VAL A 171 28.08 -3.01 -6.45
CA VAL A 171 27.79 -2.26 -5.24
C VAL A 171 26.74 -3.00 -4.40
N SER A 172 27.16 -3.53 -3.25
CA SER A 172 26.28 -4.13 -2.25
C SER A 172 25.73 -3.04 -1.34
N ALA A 173 24.42 -2.80 -1.40
CA ALA A 173 23.78 -1.69 -0.71
C ALA A 173 22.56 -2.16 0.08
N GLY A 174 22.65 -2.17 1.41
CA GLY A 174 21.52 -2.53 2.29
C GLY A 174 20.35 -1.53 2.24
N PRO A 175 19.20 -1.85 2.86
CA PRO A 175 18.07 -0.92 2.93
C PRO A 175 18.50 0.39 3.60
N GLY A 176 18.14 1.51 2.97
CA GLY A 176 18.40 2.83 3.53
C GLY A 176 19.85 3.31 3.44
N THR A 177 20.72 2.62 2.70
CA THR A 177 22.12 3.02 2.49
C THR A 177 22.32 4.02 1.34
N GLY A 178 21.23 4.46 0.70
CA GLY A 178 21.28 5.44 -0.39
C GLY A 178 21.55 4.86 -1.78
N LYS A 179 21.32 3.56 -2.02
CA LYS A 179 21.56 2.89 -3.32
C LYS A 179 21.19 3.72 -4.56
N THR A 180 19.91 4.09 -4.70
CA THR A 180 19.42 4.86 -5.85
C THR A 180 19.96 6.29 -5.87
N GLU A 181 20.19 6.90 -4.70
CA GLU A 181 20.83 8.22 -4.58
C GLU A 181 22.25 8.19 -5.14
N VAL A 182 23.05 7.20 -4.74
CA VAL A 182 24.42 6.99 -5.21
C VAL A 182 24.44 6.69 -6.71
N ALA A 183 23.47 5.92 -7.21
CA ALA A 183 23.34 5.67 -8.65
C ALA A 183 23.09 6.96 -9.45
N CYS A 184 22.19 7.84 -8.96
CA CYS A 184 21.90 9.12 -9.60
C CYS A 184 23.09 10.09 -9.50
N ALA A 185 23.70 10.20 -8.33
CA ALA A 185 24.87 11.05 -8.11
C ALA A 185 26.09 10.60 -8.93
N ARG A 186 26.31 9.29 -9.08
CA ARG A 186 27.37 8.75 -9.96
C ARG A 186 27.10 9.12 -11.41
N LEU A 187 25.85 8.98 -11.88
CA LEU A 187 25.49 9.38 -13.24
C LEU A 187 25.75 10.87 -13.49
N ALA A 188 25.32 11.73 -12.58
CA ALA A 188 25.58 13.17 -12.69
C ALA A 188 27.09 13.45 -12.70
N ASN A 189 27.87 12.81 -11.82
CA ASN A 189 29.33 12.95 -11.80
C ASN A 189 30.00 12.50 -13.12
N LEU A 190 29.48 11.46 -13.79
CA LEU A 190 29.97 11.02 -15.09
C LEU A 190 29.72 12.06 -16.19
N ILE A 191 28.61 12.78 -16.12
CA ILE A 191 28.27 13.86 -17.07
C ILE A 191 29.07 15.12 -16.72
N ASP A 192 28.91 15.64 -15.51
CA ASP A 192 29.41 16.97 -15.13
C ASP A 192 30.94 16.99 -14.98
N ASN A 193 31.54 15.97 -14.37
CA ASN A 193 32.98 15.98 -14.05
C ASN A 193 33.81 15.18 -15.03
N TYR A 194 33.26 14.11 -15.61
CA TYR A 194 33.96 13.29 -16.60
C TYR A 194 33.54 13.58 -18.06
N GLN A 195 32.59 14.49 -18.28
CA GLN A 195 32.19 14.97 -19.60
C GLN A 195 31.77 13.84 -20.55
N ILE A 196 31.18 12.78 -19.99
CA ILE A 196 30.57 11.71 -20.79
C ILE A 196 29.26 12.23 -21.37
N ALA A 197 29.12 12.13 -22.69
CA ALA A 197 27.89 12.52 -23.37
C ALA A 197 26.67 11.81 -22.77
N PRO A 198 25.64 12.52 -22.28
CA PRO A 198 24.47 11.92 -21.63
C PRO A 198 23.79 10.83 -22.48
N SER A 199 23.77 11.00 -23.80
CA SER A 199 23.21 10.05 -24.79
C SER A 199 23.93 8.70 -24.87
N SER A 200 25.14 8.63 -24.33
CA SER A 200 25.97 7.42 -24.26
C SER A 200 25.89 6.68 -22.91
N ILE A 201 25.06 7.16 -21.97
CA ILE A 201 24.85 6.53 -20.66
C ILE A 201 23.50 5.81 -20.64
N TRP A 202 23.53 4.55 -20.19
CA TRP A 202 22.33 3.74 -19.98
C TRP A 202 22.06 3.56 -18.49
N PHE A 203 20.79 3.72 -18.10
CA PHE A 203 20.32 3.43 -16.76
C PHE A 203 19.17 2.43 -16.83
N ILE A 204 19.43 1.21 -16.38
CA ILE A 204 18.45 0.13 -16.33
C ILE A 204 17.84 0.06 -14.93
N SER A 205 16.51 0.17 -14.85
CA SER A 205 15.75 -0.07 -13.62
C SER A 205 14.89 -1.33 -13.72
N PHE A 206 14.57 -1.96 -12.59
CA PHE A 206 13.70 -3.13 -12.56
C PHE A 206 12.22 -2.78 -12.80
N THR A 207 11.75 -1.59 -12.42
CA THR A 207 10.33 -1.20 -12.54
C THR A 207 10.15 0.09 -13.30
N ARG A 208 9.05 0.21 -14.06
CA ARG A 208 8.71 1.45 -14.78
C ARG A 208 8.40 2.60 -13.83
N THR A 209 7.82 2.32 -12.66
CA THR A 209 7.52 3.34 -11.64
C THR A 209 8.79 4.02 -11.12
N ALA A 210 9.90 3.29 -11.04
CA ALA A 210 11.17 3.86 -10.61
C ALA A 210 11.79 4.79 -11.67
N VAL A 211 11.52 4.57 -12.97
CA VAL A 211 12.12 5.38 -14.05
C VAL A 211 11.80 6.87 -13.93
N GLY A 212 10.55 7.21 -13.60
CA GLY A 212 10.13 8.60 -13.37
C GLY A 212 10.87 9.24 -12.19
N GLU A 213 10.85 8.57 -11.03
CA GLU A 213 11.57 9.04 -9.84
C GLU A 213 13.07 9.18 -10.06
N ILE A 214 13.68 8.25 -10.81
CA ILE A 214 15.12 8.28 -11.15
C ILE A 214 15.42 9.48 -12.03
N ARG A 215 14.58 9.79 -13.03
CA ARG A 215 14.75 10.99 -13.88
C ARG A 215 14.73 12.27 -13.05
N GLU A 216 13.75 12.43 -12.17
CA GLU A 216 13.65 13.61 -11.30
C GLU A 216 14.88 13.75 -10.40
N ARG A 217 15.33 12.64 -9.79
CA ARG A 217 16.53 12.66 -8.93
C ARG A 217 17.80 12.99 -9.71
N ILE A 218 18.02 12.39 -10.88
CA ILE A 218 19.16 12.74 -11.74
C ILE A 218 19.13 14.22 -12.09
N SER A 219 17.95 14.74 -12.49
CA SER A 219 17.77 16.16 -12.83
C SER A 219 18.18 17.08 -11.68
N SER A 220 17.94 16.68 -10.43
CA SER A 220 18.34 17.46 -9.25
C SER A 220 19.84 17.41 -8.92
N HIS A 221 20.58 16.46 -9.47
CA HIS A 221 22.03 16.36 -9.30
C HIS A 221 22.84 17.00 -10.42
N LEU A 222 22.27 17.10 -11.63
CA LEU A 222 22.95 17.66 -12.80
C LEU A 222 23.09 19.18 -12.72
N HIS A 223 24.18 19.71 -13.28
CA HIS A 223 24.32 21.15 -13.48
C HIS A 223 23.31 21.68 -14.50
N ASP A 224 23.04 20.94 -15.59
CA ASP A 224 21.96 21.20 -16.54
C ASP A 224 20.88 20.10 -16.42
N PRO A 225 19.72 20.39 -15.82
CA PRO A 225 18.62 19.44 -15.70
C PRO A 225 18.11 18.91 -17.05
N GLY A 226 18.34 19.64 -18.16
CA GLY A 226 17.94 19.22 -19.51
C GLY A 226 18.66 17.97 -20.00
N ASP A 227 19.89 17.71 -19.53
CA ASP A 227 20.70 16.58 -19.98
C ASP A 227 20.10 15.22 -19.62
N VAL A 228 19.24 15.17 -18.59
CA VAL A 228 18.53 13.94 -18.20
C VAL A 228 17.68 13.35 -19.34
N PHE A 229 17.18 14.20 -20.25
CA PHE A 229 16.32 13.78 -21.35
C PHE A 229 17.12 13.05 -22.43
N LEU A 230 18.43 13.27 -22.49
CA LEU A 230 19.34 12.59 -23.39
C LEU A 230 19.79 11.23 -22.83
N VAL A 231 19.75 11.05 -21.51
CA VAL A 231 20.09 9.77 -20.87
C VAL A 231 19.06 8.69 -21.20
N LYS A 232 19.55 7.50 -21.57
CA LYS A 232 18.72 6.33 -21.86
C LYS A 232 18.33 5.62 -20.56
N ILE A 233 17.28 6.13 -19.91
CA ILE A 233 16.73 5.59 -18.65
C ILE A 233 15.45 4.81 -18.96
N ALA A 234 15.48 3.48 -18.79
CA ALA A 234 14.31 2.63 -19.01
C ALA A 234 14.39 1.32 -18.22
N THR A 235 13.33 0.50 -18.29
CA THR A 235 13.41 -0.88 -17.78
C THR A 235 14.17 -1.78 -18.75
N LEU A 236 14.66 -2.93 -18.25
CA LEU A 236 15.36 -3.90 -19.08
C LEU A 236 14.54 -4.31 -20.32
N ASP A 237 13.25 -4.63 -20.13
CA ASP A 237 12.38 -5.02 -21.26
C ASP A 237 12.18 -3.88 -22.27
N SER A 238 12.22 -2.62 -21.81
CA SER A 238 12.10 -1.45 -22.68
C SER A 238 13.38 -1.22 -23.49
N HIS A 239 14.56 -1.44 -22.89
CA HIS A 239 15.83 -1.45 -23.63
C HIS A 239 15.87 -2.60 -24.64
N ALA A 240 15.42 -3.80 -24.27
CA ALA A 240 15.33 -4.93 -25.17
C ALA A 240 14.44 -4.59 -26.39
N TRP A 241 13.24 -4.04 -26.14
CA TRP A 241 12.34 -3.61 -27.20
C TRP A 241 12.96 -2.53 -28.12
N MET A 242 13.66 -1.54 -27.56
CA MET A 242 14.34 -0.51 -28.34
C MET A 242 15.39 -1.10 -29.29
N ILE A 243 16.13 -2.11 -28.84
CA ILE A 243 17.10 -2.82 -29.68
C ILE A 243 16.36 -3.63 -30.75
N GLN A 244 15.38 -4.46 -30.36
CA GLN A 244 14.66 -5.30 -31.33
C GLN A 244 14.03 -4.44 -32.43
N SER A 245 13.23 -3.45 -32.06
CA SER A 245 12.54 -2.57 -33.03
C SER A 245 13.47 -1.68 -33.86
N GLY A 246 14.69 -1.43 -33.40
CA GLY A 246 15.69 -0.65 -34.13
C GLY A 246 16.48 -1.45 -35.16
N PHE A 247 16.59 -2.77 -34.98
CA PHE A 247 17.49 -3.63 -35.77
C PHE A 247 16.82 -4.87 -36.38
N ASP A 248 15.53 -5.08 -36.13
CA ASP A 248 14.69 -6.12 -36.74
C ASP A 248 13.42 -5.51 -37.33
N GLU A 249 13.31 -5.51 -38.66
CA GLU A 249 12.15 -5.00 -39.40
C GLU A 249 10.87 -5.79 -39.12
N ASN A 250 10.98 -7.03 -38.63
CA ASN A 250 9.86 -7.89 -38.28
C ASN A 250 9.46 -7.79 -36.80
N ALA A 251 10.06 -6.88 -36.03
CA ALA A 251 9.77 -6.72 -34.61
C ALA A 251 8.27 -6.45 -34.37
N LYS A 252 7.58 -7.39 -33.71
CA LYS A 252 6.16 -7.28 -33.37
C LYS A 252 5.99 -6.88 -31.90
N ILE A 253 5.17 -5.86 -31.66
CA ILE A 253 4.80 -5.41 -30.31
C ILE A 253 4.00 -6.48 -29.53
N LEU A 254 3.39 -7.44 -30.23
CA LEU A 254 2.40 -8.38 -29.68
C LEU A 254 2.99 -9.64 -29.01
N GLY A 255 4.32 -9.75 -28.87
CA GLY A 255 4.98 -10.88 -28.20
C GLY A 255 5.03 -10.76 -26.66
N SER A 256 5.40 -11.84 -25.98
CA SER A 256 5.70 -11.78 -24.54
C SER A 256 7.03 -11.06 -24.28
N TYR A 257 7.22 -10.49 -23.09
CA TYR A 257 8.51 -9.87 -22.74
C TYR A 257 9.68 -10.86 -22.83
N ASP A 258 9.47 -12.09 -22.40
CA ASP A 258 10.51 -13.12 -22.41
C ASP A 258 10.85 -13.54 -23.85
N GLU A 259 9.87 -13.58 -24.75
CA GLU A 259 10.09 -13.82 -26.19
C GLU A 259 10.86 -12.67 -26.84
N ASN A 260 10.51 -11.42 -26.54
CA ASN A 260 11.30 -10.26 -26.97
C ASN A 260 12.75 -10.37 -26.48
N ILE A 261 12.97 -10.74 -25.21
CA ILE A 261 14.32 -10.94 -24.68
C ILE A 261 15.06 -12.06 -25.44
N LYS A 262 14.41 -13.19 -25.75
CA LYS A 262 15.02 -14.26 -26.56
C LYS A 262 15.46 -13.75 -27.93
N ASN A 263 14.59 -13.02 -28.62
CA ASN A 263 14.89 -12.46 -29.94
C ASN A 263 16.06 -11.46 -29.88
N VAL A 264 16.12 -10.63 -28.83
CA VAL A 264 17.21 -9.67 -28.64
C VAL A 264 18.54 -10.36 -28.35
N LEU A 265 18.54 -11.44 -27.56
CA LEU A 265 19.74 -12.26 -27.31
C LEU A 265 20.30 -12.87 -28.61
N GLU A 266 19.43 -13.36 -29.47
CA GLU A 266 19.80 -13.88 -30.79
C GLU A 266 20.32 -12.76 -31.71
N LEU A 267 19.62 -11.62 -31.73
CA LEU A 267 19.96 -10.48 -32.57
C LEU A 267 21.33 -9.89 -32.21
N ILE A 268 21.62 -9.68 -30.93
CA ILE A 268 22.92 -9.14 -30.46
C ILE A 268 24.07 -10.15 -30.65
N SER A 269 23.75 -11.42 -30.86
CA SER A 269 24.77 -12.43 -31.18
C SER A 269 25.21 -12.36 -32.64
N ASN A 270 24.32 -11.96 -33.56
CA ASN A 270 24.52 -12.11 -35.00
C ASN A 270 24.50 -10.80 -35.81
N ASN A 271 24.01 -9.69 -35.25
CA ASN A 271 23.84 -8.42 -35.95
C ASN A 271 24.94 -7.42 -35.56
N GLU A 272 25.85 -7.11 -36.48
CA GLU A 272 26.97 -6.19 -36.26
C GLU A 272 26.51 -4.78 -35.88
N MET A 273 25.46 -4.25 -36.53
CA MET A 273 24.92 -2.91 -36.24
C MET A 273 24.38 -2.81 -34.80
N ALA A 274 23.74 -3.87 -34.31
CA ALA A 274 23.26 -3.93 -32.94
C ALA A 274 24.41 -3.99 -31.92
N ILE A 275 25.50 -4.69 -32.26
CA ILE A 275 26.72 -4.73 -31.44
C ILE A 275 27.40 -3.36 -31.42
N GLU A 276 27.57 -2.71 -32.57
CA GLU A 276 28.13 -1.35 -32.65
C GLU A 276 27.30 -0.34 -31.82
N TYR A 277 25.98 -0.48 -31.85
CA TYR A 277 25.09 0.33 -31.02
C TYR A 277 25.35 0.13 -29.52
N LEU A 278 25.57 -1.11 -29.07
CA LEU A 278 25.97 -1.37 -27.68
C LEU A 278 27.37 -0.84 -27.38
N GLN A 279 28.31 -0.94 -28.31
CA GLN A 279 29.67 -0.43 -28.14
C GLN A 279 29.73 1.10 -28.05
N SER A 280 28.72 1.82 -28.57
CA SER A 280 28.58 3.27 -28.40
C SER A 280 28.29 3.70 -26.96
N VAL A 281 27.84 2.78 -26.11
CA VAL A 281 27.60 3.04 -24.68
C VAL A 281 28.94 3.23 -23.97
N ARG A 282 29.05 4.32 -23.21
CA ARG A 282 30.25 4.66 -22.42
C ARG A 282 30.10 4.33 -20.95
N HIS A 283 28.87 4.24 -20.45
CA HIS A 283 28.60 3.75 -19.10
C HIS A 283 27.23 3.08 -18.98
N LEU A 284 27.18 1.95 -18.28
CA LEU A 284 25.94 1.24 -17.94
C LEU A 284 25.72 1.24 -16.42
N ILE A 285 24.57 1.74 -15.97
CA ILE A 285 24.13 1.65 -14.57
C ILE A 285 22.93 0.73 -14.49
N VAL A 286 22.92 -0.18 -13.52
CA VAL A 286 21.81 -1.10 -13.27
C VAL A 286 21.41 -1.02 -11.81
N ASP A 287 20.15 -0.63 -11.53
CA ASP A 287 19.58 -0.61 -10.18
C ASP A 287 18.73 -1.87 -9.92
N GLU A 288 18.58 -2.22 -8.64
CA GLU A 288 17.82 -3.40 -8.17
C GLU A 288 18.26 -4.73 -8.82
N ALA A 289 19.56 -4.88 -9.11
CA ALA A 289 20.08 -5.98 -9.91
C ALA A 289 19.86 -7.37 -9.31
N GLN A 290 19.61 -7.46 -7.99
CA GLN A 290 19.30 -8.73 -7.34
C GLN A 290 18.01 -9.40 -7.86
N ASP A 291 17.14 -8.65 -8.53
CA ASP A 291 15.86 -9.16 -9.05
C ASP A 291 15.95 -9.61 -10.50
N PHE A 292 17.09 -9.40 -11.17
CA PHE A 292 17.37 -10.06 -12.43
C PHE A 292 17.78 -11.51 -12.15
N VAL A 293 16.99 -12.43 -12.69
CA VAL A 293 17.21 -13.87 -12.71
C VAL A 293 16.98 -14.39 -14.14
N GLY A 294 17.41 -15.63 -14.40
CA GLY A 294 17.14 -16.32 -15.66
C GLY A 294 17.44 -15.53 -16.92
N ILE A 295 16.47 -15.42 -17.81
CA ILE A 295 16.69 -14.81 -19.12
C ILE A 295 17.02 -13.32 -19.04
N ARG A 296 16.51 -12.62 -18.01
CA ARG A 296 16.81 -11.21 -17.75
C ARG A 296 18.27 -11.04 -17.33
N SER A 297 18.79 -11.91 -16.46
CA SER A 297 20.22 -11.92 -16.12
C SER A 297 21.08 -12.18 -17.34
N ASN A 298 20.70 -13.15 -18.16
CA ASN A 298 21.44 -13.48 -19.38
C ASN A 298 21.51 -12.27 -20.31
N LEU A 299 20.39 -11.55 -20.50
CA LEU A 299 20.37 -10.35 -21.33
C LEU A 299 21.33 -9.27 -20.82
N VAL A 300 21.32 -8.97 -19.52
CA VAL A 300 22.23 -7.96 -18.96
C VAL A 300 23.70 -8.41 -19.07
N LEU A 301 23.99 -9.70 -18.86
CA LEU A 301 25.33 -10.24 -19.06
C LEU A 301 25.78 -10.10 -20.51
N THR A 302 24.94 -10.47 -21.48
CA THR A 302 25.23 -10.32 -22.90
C THR A 302 25.43 -8.84 -23.27
N PHE A 303 24.67 -7.91 -22.70
CA PHE A 303 24.97 -6.48 -22.86
C PHE A 303 26.40 -6.19 -22.40
N ILE A 304 26.74 -6.53 -21.14
CA ILE A 304 28.05 -6.26 -20.53
C ILE A 304 29.21 -6.86 -21.36
N GLU A 305 29.03 -8.06 -21.89
CA GLU A 305 30.01 -8.75 -22.74
C GLU A 305 30.23 -8.06 -24.09
N LYS A 306 29.20 -7.40 -24.64
CA LYS A 306 29.24 -6.73 -25.94
C LYS A 306 29.59 -5.23 -25.85
N LEU A 307 29.57 -4.65 -24.65
CA LEU A 307 30.08 -3.30 -24.41
C LEU A 307 31.56 -3.18 -24.78
N SER A 308 32.00 -1.96 -25.13
CA SER A 308 33.42 -1.68 -25.35
C SER A 308 34.25 -1.91 -24.07
N ALA A 309 35.53 -2.26 -24.22
CA ALA A 309 36.42 -2.49 -23.08
C ALA A 309 36.62 -1.25 -22.19
N GLU A 310 36.44 -0.06 -22.75
CA GLU A 310 36.50 1.23 -22.03
C GLU A 310 35.18 1.59 -21.33
N CYS A 311 34.09 0.87 -21.61
CA CYS A 311 32.80 1.15 -21.00
C CYS A 311 32.80 0.74 -19.52
N GLY A 312 32.49 1.70 -18.64
CA GLY A 312 32.25 1.39 -17.24
C GLY A 312 30.89 0.76 -17.01
N VAL A 313 30.78 0.00 -15.93
CA VAL A 313 29.53 -0.67 -15.55
C VAL A 313 29.34 -0.56 -14.05
N THR A 314 28.19 -0.10 -13.57
CA THR A 314 27.89 0.00 -12.14
C THR A 314 26.61 -0.74 -11.83
N ILE A 315 26.72 -1.84 -11.08
CA ILE A 315 25.61 -2.72 -10.72
C ILE A 315 25.30 -2.52 -9.25
N PHE A 316 24.10 -2.06 -8.93
CA PHE A 316 23.63 -1.88 -7.56
C PHE A 316 22.69 -3.01 -7.14
N ALA A 317 22.96 -3.65 -6.01
CA ALA A 317 22.18 -4.80 -5.55
C ALA A 317 22.05 -4.89 -4.02
N ASP A 318 20.93 -5.47 -3.57
CA ASP A 318 20.74 -5.98 -2.21
C ASP A 318 20.15 -7.39 -2.23
N GLU A 319 21.00 -8.42 -2.18
CA GLU A 319 20.54 -9.82 -2.26
C GLU A 319 19.61 -10.23 -1.11
N ALA A 320 19.67 -9.54 0.04
CA ALA A 320 18.73 -9.75 1.15
C ALA A 320 17.29 -9.32 0.78
N GLN A 321 17.13 -8.51 -0.26
CA GLN A 321 15.84 -8.07 -0.78
C GLN A 321 15.40 -8.80 -2.05
N ALA A 322 16.11 -9.84 -2.51
CA ALA A 322 15.76 -10.60 -3.71
C ALA A 322 14.48 -11.44 -3.49
N ILE A 323 13.33 -10.97 -3.99
CA ILE A 323 12.01 -11.61 -3.75
C ILE A 323 11.19 -11.83 -5.04
N TYR A 324 11.73 -11.56 -6.23
CA TYR A 324 11.02 -11.84 -7.50
C TYR A 324 11.40 -13.17 -8.18
N GLY A 325 12.37 -13.91 -7.64
CA GLY A 325 13.00 -15.06 -8.29
C GLY A 325 12.12 -16.29 -8.63
N PHE A 326 10.86 -16.34 -8.16
CA PHE A 326 9.92 -17.44 -8.45
C PHE A 326 8.93 -17.14 -9.59
N SER A 327 8.88 -15.90 -10.10
CA SER A 327 7.93 -15.53 -11.17
C SER A 327 8.35 -16.06 -12.56
N GLU A 328 9.56 -16.63 -12.69
CA GLU A 328 10.11 -17.20 -13.93
C GLU A 328 10.19 -18.75 -13.87
N ILE A 329 9.20 -19.40 -13.26
CA ILE A 329 9.06 -20.86 -13.38
C ILE A 329 8.27 -21.11 -14.67
N ASP A 330 8.97 -21.52 -15.72
CA ASP A 330 8.33 -22.16 -16.88
C ASP A 330 7.67 -23.48 -16.40
N GLU A 331 6.39 -23.67 -16.74
CA GLU A 331 5.72 -24.96 -16.62
C GLU A 331 6.36 -25.97 -17.58
N GLY A 332 7.45 -26.62 -17.15
CA GLY A 332 8.06 -27.67 -17.96
C GLY A 332 9.43 -28.16 -17.52
N ASP A 333 10.19 -27.38 -16.74
CA ASP A 333 11.55 -27.79 -16.38
C ASP A 333 11.56 -28.56 -15.04
N SER A 334 11.58 -29.88 -15.12
CA SER A 334 11.64 -30.78 -13.97
C SER A 334 12.98 -30.75 -13.21
N CYS A 335 13.96 -29.96 -13.67
CA CYS A 335 15.27 -29.82 -13.02
C CYS A 335 15.39 -28.44 -12.32
N PHE A 336 14.87 -28.35 -11.09
CA PHE A 336 14.89 -27.15 -10.25
C PHE A 336 16.31 -26.83 -9.71
N THR A 337 17.20 -26.34 -10.57
CA THR A 337 18.36 -25.58 -10.11
C THR A 337 17.95 -24.12 -9.93
N ARG A 338 18.14 -23.57 -8.73
CA ARG A 338 17.86 -22.15 -8.45
C ARG A 338 18.71 -21.30 -9.39
N ARG A 339 18.08 -20.60 -10.35
CA ARG A 339 18.78 -19.72 -11.28
C ARG A 339 19.53 -18.66 -10.46
N LYS A 340 20.83 -18.50 -10.71
CA LYS A 340 21.66 -17.49 -10.02
C LYS A 340 21.15 -16.08 -10.37
N SER A 341 21.17 -15.19 -9.39
CA SER A 341 20.89 -13.76 -9.62
C SER A 341 22.05 -13.13 -10.41
N LEU A 342 21.79 -12.00 -11.07
CA LEU A 342 22.84 -11.26 -11.79
C LEU A 342 24.08 -10.96 -10.91
N PRO A 343 23.96 -10.45 -9.67
CA PRO A 343 25.12 -10.24 -8.79
C PRO A 343 25.93 -11.51 -8.53
N ALA A 344 25.28 -12.67 -8.37
CA ALA A 344 25.99 -13.93 -8.17
C ALA A 344 26.76 -14.36 -9.41
N LEU A 345 26.18 -14.20 -10.61
CA LEU A 345 26.83 -14.50 -11.88
C LEU A 345 28.06 -13.60 -12.12
N LEU A 346 27.95 -12.31 -11.81
CA LEU A 346 29.04 -11.36 -11.97
C LEU A 346 30.23 -11.65 -11.04
N ARG A 347 29.98 -12.17 -9.83
CA ARG A 347 31.06 -12.59 -8.92
C ARG A 347 31.79 -13.85 -9.39
N ASP A 348 31.06 -14.76 -10.02
CA ASP A 348 31.63 -16.01 -10.51
C ASP A 348 32.51 -15.78 -11.75
N ASP A 349 32.19 -14.79 -12.60
CA ASP A 349 32.97 -14.47 -13.79
C ASP A 349 34.01 -13.35 -13.56
N ARG A 350 35.18 -13.75 -13.04
CA ARG A 350 36.31 -12.84 -12.80
C ARG A 350 36.83 -12.13 -14.06
N ARG A 351 36.58 -12.65 -15.27
CA ARG A 351 37.05 -12.03 -16.52
C ARG A 351 36.38 -10.69 -16.77
N LEU A 352 35.20 -10.47 -16.19
CA LEU A 352 34.46 -9.21 -16.33
C LEU A 352 35.05 -8.06 -15.52
N GLY A 353 35.98 -8.33 -14.59
CA GLY A 353 36.76 -7.30 -13.90
C GLY A 353 36.00 -6.45 -12.88
N PHE A 354 34.93 -6.98 -12.29
CA PHE A 354 34.13 -6.24 -11.29
C PHE A 354 34.87 -6.09 -9.95
N VAL A 355 34.87 -4.87 -9.42
CA VAL A 355 35.33 -4.55 -8.07
C VAL A 355 34.12 -4.41 -7.15
N GLU A 356 34.12 -5.13 -6.04
CA GLU A 356 33.05 -5.01 -5.04
C GLU A 356 33.22 -3.76 -4.18
N LYS A 357 32.12 -3.05 -3.96
CA LYS A 357 32.01 -1.91 -3.05
C LYS A 357 30.80 -2.11 -2.14
N GLY A 358 30.92 -1.76 -0.86
CA GLY A 358 29.83 -1.85 0.11
C GLY A 358 29.35 -0.46 0.54
N LEU A 359 28.03 -0.25 0.59
CA LEU A 359 27.47 0.91 1.28
C LEU A 359 27.09 0.49 2.71
N GLU A 360 27.76 1.07 3.70
CA GLU A 360 27.69 0.60 5.09
C GLU A 360 26.73 1.42 5.95
N ARG A 361 26.70 2.74 5.77
CA ARG A 361 25.91 3.64 6.62
C ARG A 361 24.45 3.68 6.20
N VAL A 362 23.56 3.50 7.17
CA VAL A 362 22.11 3.61 6.97
C VAL A 362 21.66 5.04 7.28
N HIS A 363 21.02 5.67 6.31
CA HIS A 363 20.50 7.04 6.36
C HIS A 363 18.97 7.12 6.47
N ARG A 364 18.27 5.96 6.39
CA ARG A 364 16.80 5.89 6.40
C ARG A 364 16.17 6.11 7.77
N THR A 365 16.88 5.78 8.85
CA THR A 365 16.29 5.72 10.20
C THR A 365 17.31 6.03 11.28
N GLU A 366 16.86 6.71 12.33
CA GLU A 366 17.62 6.93 13.57
C GLU A 366 17.25 5.91 14.66
N SER A 367 16.22 5.07 14.43
CA SER A 367 15.82 4.06 15.41
C SER A 367 16.90 2.99 15.52
N SER A 368 17.49 2.84 16.71
CA SER A 368 18.50 1.81 17.01
C SER A 368 18.01 0.39 16.71
N ARG A 369 16.70 0.14 16.85
CA ARG A 369 16.08 -1.15 16.54
C ARG A 369 16.04 -1.40 15.03
N LEU A 370 15.66 -0.39 14.25
CA LEU A 370 15.63 -0.48 12.78
C LEU A 370 17.04 -0.52 12.20
N LEU A 371 17.98 0.24 12.75
CA LEU A 371 19.40 0.18 12.39
C LEU A 371 19.95 -1.24 12.57
N THR A 372 19.62 -1.89 13.70
CA THR A 372 19.98 -3.29 13.95
C THR A 372 19.37 -4.23 12.92
N LEU A 373 18.10 -4.00 12.55
CA LEU A 373 17.42 -4.78 11.51
C LEU A 373 18.13 -4.62 10.15
N PHE A 374 18.48 -3.41 9.77
CA PHE A 374 19.01 -3.10 8.44
C PHE A 374 20.46 -3.57 8.26
N THR A 375 21.16 -3.80 9.38
CA THR A 375 22.57 -4.22 9.40
C THR A 375 22.72 -5.68 9.85
N LYS A 376 22.47 -6.00 11.12
CA LYS A 376 22.72 -7.34 11.69
C LYS A 376 21.75 -8.38 11.16
N THR A 377 20.44 -8.08 11.12
CA THR A 377 19.46 -9.04 10.58
C THR A 377 19.67 -9.24 9.08
N ARG A 378 20.08 -8.18 8.35
CA ARG A 378 20.48 -8.30 6.93
C ARG A 378 21.57 -9.33 6.73
N LEU A 379 22.64 -9.27 7.53
CA LEU A 379 23.76 -10.20 7.41
C LEU A 379 23.30 -11.65 7.57
N LYS A 380 22.42 -11.92 8.55
CA LYS A 380 21.85 -13.25 8.74
C LYS A 380 21.12 -13.74 7.50
N VAL A 381 20.22 -12.92 6.96
CA VAL A 381 19.46 -13.21 5.73
C VAL A 381 20.39 -13.47 4.53
N LEU A 382 21.57 -12.86 4.49
CA LEU A 382 22.57 -13.11 3.44
C LEU A 382 23.40 -14.39 3.69
N THR A 383 23.72 -14.70 4.94
CA THR A 383 24.63 -15.80 5.30
C THR A 383 23.96 -17.17 5.41
N CYS A 384 22.63 -17.24 5.44
CA CYS A 384 21.89 -18.48 5.52
C CYS A 384 21.99 -19.28 4.21
N LYS A 385 23.12 -19.96 4.01
CA LYS A 385 23.33 -20.92 2.93
C LYS A 385 23.31 -22.36 3.47
N ASP A 386 22.44 -23.16 2.87
CA ASP A 386 22.54 -24.60 2.59
C ASP A 386 22.77 -25.61 3.74
N THR A 387 22.64 -25.24 5.02
CA THR A 387 22.60 -26.25 6.10
C THR A 387 21.31 -26.19 6.93
N GLU A 388 20.83 -27.39 7.25
CA GLU A 388 19.57 -27.80 7.86
C GLU A 388 18.75 -26.73 8.66
N GLN A 389 17.61 -26.36 8.06
CA GLN A 389 16.31 -26.19 8.72
C GLN A 389 15.99 -25.00 9.64
N LYS A 390 16.82 -23.95 9.80
CA LYS A 390 16.41 -22.76 10.57
C LYS A 390 16.91 -21.41 10.03
N ASP A 391 16.06 -20.72 9.27
CA ASP A 391 16.30 -19.29 8.95
C ASP A 391 15.01 -18.46 9.09
N LEU A 392 13.91 -18.89 8.49
CA LEU A 392 12.63 -18.17 8.59
C LEU A 392 12.17 -17.91 10.02
N ASP A 393 12.16 -18.96 10.86
CA ASP A 393 11.69 -18.86 12.24
C ASP A 393 12.61 -17.92 13.06
N GLU A 394 13.92 -17.95 12.80
CA GLU A 394 14.89 -17.08 13.48
C GLU A 394 14.74 -15.62 13.04
N VAL A 395 14.59 -15.36 11.74
CA VAL A 395 14.34 -14.03 11.19
C VAL A 395 13.01 -13.48 11.73
N ILE A 396 11.95 -14.30 11.79
CA ILE A 396 10.67 -13.90 12.37
C ILE A 396 10.83 -13.53 13.86
N GLU A 397 11.51 -14.35 14.66
CA GLU A 397 11.72 -14.06 16.08
C GLU A 397 12.58 -12.80 16.30
N GLU A 398 13.60 -12.60 15.47
CA GLU A 398 14.41 -11.38 15.50
C GLU A 398 13.61 -10.14 15.10
N VAL A 399 12.80 -10.22 14.04
CA VAL A 399 11.90 -9.16 13.62
C VAL A 399 10.90 -8.82 14.74
N LYS A 400 10.33 -9.83 15.42
CA LYS A 400 9.46 -9.61 16.58
C LYS A 400 10.20 -8.93 17.74
N LYS A 401 11.43 -9.35 18.03
CA LYS A 401 12.26 -8.77 19.09
C LYS A 401 12.62 -7.32 18.80
N LEU A 402 12.94 -7.00 17.54
CA LEU A 402 13.31 -5.65 17.11
C LEU A 402 12.11 -4.75 16.84
N ALA A 403 10.91 -5.30 16.67
CA ALA A 403 9.68 -4.52 16.58
C ALA A 403 9.51 -3.60 17.81
N HIS A 404 8.92 -2.44 17.58
CA HIS A 404 8.67 -1.44 18.63
C HIS A 404 7.46 -1.86 19.46
N GLU A 405 6.44 -2.38 18.79
CA GLU A 405 5.14 -2.69 19.37
C GLU A 405 4.53 -3.91 18.66
N THR A 406 3.59 -4.57 19.34
CA THR A 406 2.70 -5.53 18.70
C THR A 406 1.36 -4.87 18.39
N VAL A 407 0.74 -5.24 17.27
CA VAL A 407 -0.58 -4.72 16.87
C VAL A 407 -1.61 -5.84 16.80
N PRO A 408 -2.88 -5.57 17.15
CA PRO A 408 -3.94 -6.54 16.98
C PRO A 408 -4.29 -6.70 15.50
N SER A 409 -5.33 -7.47 15.21
CA SER A 409 -5.88 -7.57 13.85
C SER A 409 -6.45 -6.22 13.38
N VAL A 410 -6.47 -5.97 12.07
CA VAL A 410 -6.82 -4.67 11.46
C VAL A 410 -8.14 -4.09 11.97
N GLN A 411 -9.16 -4.94 12.20
CA GLN A 411 -10.48 -4.54 12.68
C GLN A 411 -10.52 -4.05 14.14
N ARG A 412 -9.40 -4.13 14.86
CA ARG A 412 -9.25 -3.67 16.25
C ARG A 412 -8.25 -2.51 16.35
N GLN A 413 -7.89 -1.91 15.23
CA GLN A 413 -6.99 -0.77 15.15
C GLN A 413 -7.76 0.44 14.63
N ASP A 414 -7.29 1.62 14.99
CA ASP A 414 -7.78 2.89 14.47
C ASP A 414 -6.74 3.47 13.51
N PHE A 415 -7.18 3.82 12.30
CA PHE A 415 -6.33 4.33 11.23
C PHE A 415 -6.70 5.74 10.78
N ASN A 416 -7.62 6.40 11.48
CA ASN A 416 -8.12 7.70 11.07
C ASN A 416 -6.98 8.74 11.00
N GLY A 417 -6.84 9.40 9.85
CA GLY A 417 -5.78 10.38 9.58
C GLY A 417 -4.36 9.83 9.41
N LEU A 418 -4.16 8.51 9.29
CA LEU A 418 -2.83 7.89 9.12
C LEU A 418 -2.49 7.65 7.65
N GLU A 419 -1.93 8.66 6.99
CA GLU A 419 -1.56 8.59 5.56
C GLU A 419 -0.23 7.85 5.30
N ASP A 420 0.79 8.07 6.15
CA ASP A 420 2.15 7.53 5.99
C ASP A 420 2.36 6.24 6.81
N LEU A 421 1.48 5.26 6.55
CA LEU A 421 1.43 3.96 7.22
C LEU A 421 1.25 2.84 6.20
N PHE A 422 2.10 1.82 6.28
CA PHE A 422 1.91 0.56 5.54
C PHE A 422 1.36 -0.53 6.44
N ILE A 423 0.37 -1.28 5.95
CA ILE A 423 -0.13 -2.53 6.55
C ILE A 423 0.18 -3.66 5.57
N LEU A 424 1.19 -4.46 5.91
CA LEU A 424 1.81 -5.39 4.98
C LEU A 424 1.44 -6.83 5.30
N TYR A 425 0.98 -7.54 4.27
CA TYR A 425 0.68 -8.97 4.32
C TYR A 425 1.50 -9.74 3.30
N ARG A 426 1.67 -11.05 3.52
CA ARG A 426 2.36 -11.92 2.56
C ARG A 426 1.49 -12.26 1.34
N ARG A 427 0.20 -12.51 1.55
CA ARG A 427 -0.73 -13.05 0.52
C ARG A 427 -1.80 -12.05 0.14
N ARG A 428 -2.23 -12.10 -1.13
CA ARG A 428 -3.35 -11.30 -1.66
C ARG A 428 -4.64 -11.48 -0.88
N ALA A 429 -5.00 -12.72 -0.57
CA ALA A 429 -6.20 -13.05 0.19
C ALA A 429 -6.26 -12.35 1.55
N ASP A 430 -5.10 -12.08 2.17
CA ASP A 430 -5.03 -11.42 3.47
C ASP A 430 -5.20 -9.90 3.34
N VAL A 431 -4.66 -9.28 2.28
CA VAL A 431 -4.89 -7.87 1.92
C VAL A 431 -6.38 -7.62 1.66
N LEU A 432 -6.96 -8.46 0.81
CA LEU A 432 -8.36 -8.45 0.44
C LEU A 432 -9.30 -8.62 1.65
N LEU A 433 -8.96 -9.55 2.54
CA LEU A 433 -9.71 -9.77 3.78
C LEU A 433 -9.57 -8.58 4.75
N ALA A 434 -8.36 -8.02 4.88
CA ALA A 434 -8.13 -6.84 5.71
C ALA A 434 -8.95 -5.64 5.24
N SER A 435 -8.93 -5.36 3.93
CA SER A 435 -9.75 -4.33 3.29
C SER A 435 -11.25 -4.57 3.54
N SER A 436 -11.71 -5.82 3.40
CA SER A 436 -13.12 -6.16 3.66
C SER A 436 -13.54 -5.88 5.11
N PHE A 437 -12.63 -6.01 6.08
CA PHE A 437 -12.90 -5.69 7.48
C PHE A 437 -12.92 -4.19 7.78
N LEU A 438 -12.13 -3.39 7.06
CA LEU A 438 -12.16 -1.93 7.17
C LEU A 438 -13.43 -1.33 6.57
N GLY A 439 -14.10 -2.06 5.67
CA GLY A 439 -15.37 -1.62 5.13
C GLY A 439 -15.21 -0.35 4.29
N CYS A 440 -15.73 0.78 4.76
CA CYS A 440 -15.62 2.08 4.10
C CYS A 440 -14.68 3.05 4.82
N GLU A 441 -13.92 2.58 5.83
CA GLU A 441 -12.84 3.38 6.42
C GLU A 441 -11.81 3.71 5.33
N PRO A 442 -11.34 4.97 5.23
CA PRO A 442 -10.36 5.34 4.21
C PRO A 442 -9.09 4.50 4.27
N HIS A 443 -8.75 3.88 3.14
CA HIS A 443 -7.49 3.16 2.96
C HIS A 443 -7.15 3.03 1.47
N ARG A 444 -5.86 2.83 1.20
CA ARG A 444 -5.35 2.53 -0.13
C ARG A 444 -4.92 1.08 -0.24
N ILE A 445 -4.94 0.54 -1.45
CA ILE A 445 -4.58 -0.85 -1.73
C ILE A 445 -3.49 -0.91 -2.77
N ARG A 446 -2.48 -1.73 -2.48
CA ARG A 446 -1.37 -2.00 -3.39
C ARG A 446 -1.03 -3.48 -3.43
N MET A 447 -1.34 -4.13 -4.55
CA MET A 447 -0.98 -5.52 -4.83
C MET A 447 -0.90 -5.72 -6.36
N SER A 448 -0.30 -6.83 -6.81
CA SER A 448 -0.27 -7.21 -8.24
C SER A 448 -1.68 -7.45 -8.79
N GLY A 449 -1.87 -7.72 -10.08
CA GLY A 449 -3.16 -8.18 -10.64
C GLY A 449 -4.36 -7.23 -10.46
N LEU A 450 -4.13 -6.03 -9.94
CA LEU A 450 -5.11 -4.97 -9.89
C LEU A 450 -5.08 -4.21 -11.21
N PRO A 451 -6.23 -3.71 -11.69
CA PRO A 451 -6.28 -2.98 -12.95
C PRO A 451 -5.36 -1.76 -12.91
N LEU A 452 -4.48 -1.65 -13.90
CA LEU A 452 -3.78 -0.40 -14.16
C LEU A 452 -4.82 0.69 -14.44
N SER A 453 -4.64 1.83 -13.77
CA SER A 453 -5.67 2.85 -13.69
C SER A 453 -5.14 4.12 -14.32
N VAL A 454 -5.42 4.30 -15.62
CA VAL A 454 -5.25 5.62 -16.26
C VAL A 454 -6.06 6.62 -15.44
N ALA A 455 -5.45 7.75 -15.13
CA ALA A 455 -6.01 8.74 -14.22
C ALA A 455 -7.43 9.15 -14.65
N PRO A 456 -8.37 9.32 -13.70
CA PRO A 456 -9.78 9.58 -14.02
C PRO A 456 -10.00 10.93 -14.71
N TRP A 457 -9.07 11.88 -14.56
CA TRP A 457 -9.17 13.18 -15.22
C TRP A 457 -9.21 13.05 -16.74
N VAL A 458 -8.50 12.08 -17.32
CA VAL A 458 -8.47 11.83 -18.77
C VAL A 458 -9.89 11.55 -19.27
N GLY A 459 -10.59 10.60 -18.64
CA GLY A 459 -11.98 10.30 -18.96
C GLY A 459 -12.93 11.44 -18.64
N CYS A 460 -12.68 12.20 -17.56
CA CYS A 460 -13.51 13.36 -17.21
C CYS A 460 -13.46 14.47 -18.25
N VAL A 461 -12.33 14.66 -18.93
CA VAL A 461 -12.13 15.71 -19.96
C VAL A 461 -12.47 15.20 -21.36
N LEU A 462 -12.08 13.98 -21.70
CA LEU A 462 -12.02 13.51 -23.08
C LEU A 462 -13.05 12.44 -23.46
N SER A 463 -13.85 11.92 -22.53
CA SER A 463 -14.78 10.80 -22.82
C SER A 463 -15.83 11.09 -23.88
N GLU A 464 -16.31 12.33 -23.99
CA GLU A 464 -17.27 12.74 -25.02
C GLU A 464 -16.62 13.49 -26.20
N TYR A 465 -15.28 13.64 -26.22
CA TYR A 465 -14.57 14.28 -27.32
C TYR A 465 -14.38 13.31 -28.49
N THR A 466 -14.81 13.69 -29.70
CA THR A 466 -14.83 12.78 -30.86
C THR A 466 -14.06 13.25 -32.09
N GLU A 467 -13.46 14.44 -32.04
CA GLU A 467 -12.65 14.94 -33.16
C GLU A 467 -11.27 14.27 -33.20
N ALA A 468 -10.69 14.18 -34.39
CA ALA A 468 -9.41 13.48 -34.60
C ALA A 468 -8.21 14.18 -33.95
N THR A 469 -8.29 15.49 -33.80
CA THR A 469 -7.22 16.33 -33.24
C THR A 469 -7.74 17.17 -32.09
N LEU A 470 -6.98 17.29 -31.01
CA LEU A 470 -7.29 18.17 -29.88
C LEU A 470 -6.28 19.31 -29.83
N ASP A 471 -6.75 20.55 -30.00
CA ASP A 471 -5.93 21.74 -29.82
C ASP A 471 -5.99 22.27 -28.38
N GLN A 472 -5.03 23.16 -28.05
CA GLN A 472 -4.88 23.68 -26.69
C GLN A 472 -6.11 24.49 -26.21
N ASN A 473 -6.74 25.28 -27.07
CA ASN A 473 -7.88 26.11 -26.68
C ASN A 473 -9.10 25.23 -26.37
N THR A 474 -9.33 24.21 -27.21
CA THR A 474 -10.37 23.21 -27.01
C THR A 474 -10.12 22.41 -25.74
N PHE A 475 -8.88 22.01 -25.47
CA PHE A 475 -8.53 21.33 -24.21
C PHE A 475 -8.82 22.19 -22.99
N VAL A 476 -8.44 23.47 -22.99
CA VAL A 476 -8.72 24.40 -21.87
C VAL A 476 -10.23 24.52 -21.64
N ALA A 477 -11.02 24.66 -22.71
CA ALA A 477 -12.47 24.73 -22.60
C ALA A 477 -13.08 23.45 -21.99
N LEU A 478 -12.63 22.28 -22.45
CA LEU A 478 -13.06 20.99 -21.90
C LEU A 478 -12.66 20.86 -20.42
N TRP A 479 -11.40 21.18 -20.09
CA TRP A 479 -10.87 21.14 -18.72
C TRP A 479 -11.73 21.96 -17.76
N SER A 480 -11.98 23.23 -18.10
CA SER A 480 -12.80 24.13 -17.27
C SER A 480 -14.24 23.64 -17.12
N SER A 481 -14.83 23.04 -18.15
CA SER A 481 -16.19 22.50 -18.08
C SER A 481 -16.28 21.21 -17.24
N SER A 482 -15.15 20.52 -17.06
CA SER A 482 -15.11 19.20 -16.45
C SER A 482 -14.93 19.22 -14.93
N ASN A 483 -14.67 20.38 -14.30
CA ASN A 483 -14.44 20.53 -12.85
C ASN A 483 -13.41 19.53 -12.28
N VAL A 484 -12.38 19.24 -13.07
CA VAL A 484 -11.34 18.26 -12.72
C VAL A 484 -10.46 18.74 -11.57
N GLU A 485 -10.30 20.05 -11.42
CA GLU A 485 -9.52 20.68 -10.35
C GLU A 485 -10.06 20.36 -8.95
N CYS A 486 -11.34 20.02 -8.84
CA CYS A 486 -11.93 19.56 -7.58
C CYS A 486 -11.64 18.08 -7.29
N LEU A 487 -11.06 17.35 -8.25
CA LEU A 487 -10.73 15.95 -8.07
C LEU A 487 -9.43 15.82 -7.26
N PRO A 488 -9.41 14.93 -6.27
CA PRO A 488 -8.22 14.65 -5.48
C PRO A 488 -7.08 14.10 -6.35
N ASN A 489 -5.86 14.60 -6.10
CA ASN A 489 -4.65 14.27 -6.86
C ASN A 489 -4.75 14.56 -8.38
N SER A 490 -5.60 15.51 -8.79
CA SER A 490 -5.59 16.01 -10.17
C SER A 490 -4.27 16.72 -10.46
N PRO A 491 -3.66 16.53 -11.65
CA PRO A 491 -2.56 17.38 -12.08
C PRO A 491 -3.04 18.81 -12.30
N GLU A 492 -2.09 19.75 -12.33
CA GLU A 492 -2.32 21.08 -12.86
C GLU A 492 -2.60 21.00 -14.37
N MET A 493 -3.46 21.90 -14.85
CA MET A 493 -3.93 21.93 -16.24
C MET A 493 -2.81 22.02 -17.26
N GLU A 494 -1.77 22.82 -16.97
CA GLU A 494 -0.60 22.95 -17.85
C GLU A 494 0.21 21.66 -17.95
N ASP A 495 0.38 20.96 -16.83
CA ASP A 495 1.15 19.72 -16.79
C ASP A 495 0.38 18.58 -17.46
N ALA A 496 -0.93 18.51 -17.25
CA ALA A 496 -1.81 17.61 -17.99
C ALA A 496 -1.71 17.81 -19.50
N TRP A 497 -1.68 19.07 -19.97
CA TRP A 497 -1.49 19.38 -21.39
C TRP A 497 -0.11 18.95 -21.90
N LYS A 498 0.97 19.26 -21.15
CA LYS A 498 2.34 18.86 -21.50
C LYS A 498 2.47 17.35 -21.61
N ASP A 499 1.86 16.59 -20.70
CA ASP A 499 1.91 15.13 -20.71
C ASP A 499 1.16 14.54 -21.91
N LEU A 500 -0.03 15.07 -22.25
CA LEU A 500 -0.73 14.63 -23.46
C LEU A 500 0.07 14.99 -24.74
N LEU A 501 0.72 16.16 -24.79
CA LEU A 501 1.60 16.54 -25.90
C LEU A 501 2.83 15.63 -26.03
N ARG A 502 3.49 15.30 -24.91
CA ARG A 502 4.62 14.33 -24.92
C ARG A 502 4.17 12.97 -25.43
N LEU A 503 2.96 12.57 -25.08
CA LEU A 503 2.41 11.28 -25.50
C LEU A 503 1.96 11.28 -26.94
N ALA A 504 1.22 12.27 -27.42
CA ALA A 504 0.57 12.18 -28.73
C ALA A 504 0.55 13.52 -29.49
N GLY A 505 1.50 14.41 -29.22
CA GLY A 505 1.64 15.67 -29.93
C GLY A 505 1.97 15.44 -31.41
N ARG A 506 1.11 15.93 -32.29
CA ARG A 506 1.38 16.02 -33.73
C ARG A 506 2.19 17.28 -34.06
N THR A 507 1.92 18.35 -33.33
CA THR A 507 2.67 19.61 -33.32
C THR A 507 2.82 20.07 -31.87
N SER A 508 3.54 21.16 -31.62
CA SER A 508 3.64 21.75 -30.27
C SER A 508 2.31 22.24 -29.70
N LYS A 509 1.22 22.28 -30.48
CA LYS A 509 -0.09 22.82 -30.07
C LYS A 509 -1.28 21.92 -30.36
N ALA A 510 -1.06 20.71 -30.89
CA ALA A 510 -2.14 19.81 -31.27
C ALA A 510 -1.79 18.35 -31.00
N ILE A 511 -2.78 17.61 -30.53
CA ILE A 511 -2.67 16.21 -30.11
C ILE A 511 -3.45 15.34 -31.08
N ASP A 512 -2.85 14.25 -31.53
CA ASP A 512 -3.50 13.21 -32.33
C ASP A 512 -4.24 12.24 -31.40
N MET A 513 -5.57 12.23 -31.48
CA MET A 513 -6.40 11.41 -30.60
C MET A 513 -6.26 9.90 -30.89
N ALA A 514 -5.97 9.52 -32.13
CA ALA A 514 -5.75 8.11 -32.48
C ALA A 514 -4.43 7.59 -31.89
N GLN A 515 -3.37 8.40 -31.95
CA GLN A 515 -2.09 8.08 -31.32
C GLN A 515 -2.21 8.05 -29.79
N LEU A 516 -2.93 9.01 -29.20
CA LEU A 516 -3.19 9.05 -27.77
C LEU A 516 -3.90 7.78 -27.29
N ARG A 517 -4.99 7.40 -27.97
CA ARG A 517 -5.74 6.17 -27.69
C ARG A 517 -4.88 4.92 -27.82
N THR A 518 -4.04 4.85 -28.86
CA THR A 518 -3.10 3.73 -29.06
C THR A 518 -2.06 3.63 -27.94
N LYS A 519 -1.62 4.75 -27.33
CA LYS A 519 -0.65 4.74 -26.22
C LYS A 519 -1.31 4.45 -24.87
N LEU A 520 -2.46 5.07 -24.58
CA LEU A 520 -3.18 4.89 -23.32
C LEU A 520 -3.94 3.57 -23.24
N GLY A 521 -4.41 3.02 -24.36
CA GLY A 521 -5.16 1.77 -24.43
C GLY A 521 -4.31 0.50 -24.44
N ARG A 522 -2.99 0.62 -24.24
CA ARG A 522 -2.08 -0.54 -24.13
C ARG A 522 -2.33 -1.28 -22.82
N LYS A 523 -2.01 -2.58 -22.79
CA LYS A 523 -2.02 -3.40 -21.56
C LYS A 523 -1.24 -2.75 -20.40
N GLN A 524 -0.17 -2.04 -20.71
CA GLN A 524 0.57 -1.23 -19.74
C GLN A 524 0.69 0.20 -20.28
N PRO A 525 -0.22 1.10 -19.88
CA PRO A 525 -0.14 2.50 -20.28
C PRO A 525 1.11 3.18 -19.71
N PRO A 526 1.46 4.38 -20.20
CA PRO A 526 2.53 5.19 -19.62
C PRO A 526 2.31 5.39 -18.10
N PRO A 527 3.29 5.05 -17.24
CA PRO A 527 3.16 5.15 -15.78
C PRO A 527 2.80 6.55 -15.29
N GLU A 528 3.31 7.59 -15.95
CA GLU A 528 3.02 9.00 -15.67
C GLU A 528 1.51 9.33 -15.78
N MET A 529 0.77 8.56 -16.59
CA MET A 529 -0.69 8.70 -16.73
C MET A 529 -1.48 7.79 -15.80
N CYS A 530 -0.81 6.97 -14.97
CA CYS A 530 -1.44 5.92 -14.19
C CYS A 530 -1.30 6.15 -12.68
N SER A 531 -2.35 5.86 -11.92
CA SER A 531 -2.20 5.64 -10.49
C SER A 531 -1.58 4.27 -10.23
N THR A 532 -0.62 4.22 -9.31
CA THR A 532 0.01 2.96 -8.88
C THR A 532 -0.68 2.33 -7.67
N GLU A 533 -1.69 2.99 -7.11
CA GLU A 533 -2.47 2.54 -5.96
C GLU A 533 -3.97 2.72 -6.20
N ILE A 534 -4.77 1.88 -5.56
CA ILE A 534 -6.23 1.99 -5.53
C ILE A 534 -6.64 2.70 -4.24
N GLY A 535 -7.60 3.61 -4.32
CA GLY A 535 -8.00 4.46 -3.19
C GLY A 535 -7.15 5.74 -3.12
N GLN A 536 -7.47 6.63 -2.18
CA GLN A 536 -6.89 7.98 -2.16
C GLN A 536 -6.29 8.38 -0.82
N THR A 537 -6.94 8.08 0.28
CA THR A 537 -6.55 8.50 1.62
C THR A 537 -6.42 7.30 2.57
N GLY A 538 -5.79 7.53 3.72
CA GLY A 538 -5.56 6.52 4.75
C GLY A 538 -4.32 5.64 4.52
N PRO A 539 -4.17 4.55 5.28
CA PRO A 539 -3.00 3.69 5.19
C PRO A 539 -2.99 2.87 3.90
N ILE A 540 -1.80 2.50 3.43
CA ILE A 540 -1.64 1.59 2.30
C ILE A 540 -1.61 0.15 2.82
N ILE A 541 -2.58 -0.64 2.38
CA ILE A 541 -2.67 -2.07 2.66
C ILE A 541 -2.17 -2.80 1.43
N GLY A 542 -1.15 -3.64 1.60
CA GLY A 542 -0.55 -4.25 0.44
C GLY A 542 0.19 -5.55 0.71
N THR A 543 0.52 -6.21 -0.39
CA THR A 543 1.44 -7.33 -0.31
C THR A 543 2.86 -6.79 -0.16
N ILE A 544 3.71 -7.49 0.60
CA ILE A 544 5.11 -7.09 0.79
C ILE A 544 5.84 -6.91 -0.56
N HIS A 545 5.51 -7.75 -1.55
CA HIS A 545 6.09 -7.66 -2.89
C HIS A 545 5.71 -6.36 -3.60
N ALA A 546 4.46 -5.92 -3.46
CA ALA A 546 3.96 -4.77 -4.19
C ALA A 546 4.48 -3.44 -3.63
N VAL A 547 4.82 -3.38 -2.34
CA VAL A 547 5.42 -2.19 -1.70
C VAL A 547 6.95 -2.16 -1.77
N LYS A 548 7.58 -3.18 -2.36
CA LYS A 548 9.04 -3.18 -2.52
C LYS A 548 9.48 -1.94 -3.30
N GLY A 549 10.61 -1.36 -2.88
CA GLY A 549 11.10 -0.06 -3.38
C GLY A 549 10.45 1.17 -2.72
N ARG A 550 9.36 1.01 -1.96
CA ARG A 550 8.69 2.12 -1.24
C ARG A 550 8.90 2.03 0.26
N GLU A 551 8.63 3.13 0.95
CA GLU A 551 8.87 3.29 2.38
C GLU A 551 7.72 4.06 3.03
N ALA A 552 7.51 3.84 4.33
CA ALA A 552 6.57 4.60 5.14
C ALA A 552 7.20 5.01 6.48
N LYS A 553 6.66 6.04 7.14
CA LYS A 553 7.04 6.39 8.52
C LYS A 553 6.82 5.21 9.46
N VAL A 554 5.66 4.56 9.34
CA VAL A 554 5.29 3.41 10.19
C VAL A 554 4.91 2.22 9.32
N VAL A 555 5.32 1.02 9.75
CA VAL A 555 4.93 -0.25 9.13
C VAL A 555 4.27 -1.15 10.16
N HIS A 556 3.09 -1.67 9.83
CA HIS A 556 2.43 -2.78 10.51
C HIS A 556 2.66 -4.04 9.67
N LEU A 557 3.65 -4.85 10.05
CA LEU A 557 3.97 -6.10 9.37
C LEU A 557 3.13 -7.24 9.97
N MET A 558 2.20 -7.76 9.18
CA MET A 558 1.31 -8.84 9.59
C MET A 558 1.94 -10.19 9.21
N LEU A 559 2.61 -10.80 10.19
CA LEU A 559 3.42 -12.01 10.00
C LEU A 559 2.55 -13.21 9.59
N PRO A 560 3.03 -14.08 8.68
CA PRO A 560 2.28 -15.24 8.23
C PRO A 560 2.00 -16.20 9.40
N SER A 561 0.80 -16.80 9.40
CA SER A 561 0.36 -17.73 10.45
C SER A 561 0.16 -19.16 9.92
N TYR A 562 0.82 -19.50 8.81
CA TYR A 562 0.83 -20.80 8.15
C TYR A 562 2.24 -21.41 8.13
N THR A 563 2.30 -22.72 7.92
CA THR A 563 3.56 -23.46 7.74
C THR A 563 3.96 -23.47 6.26
N THR A 564 5.13 -22.95 5.93
CA THR A 564 5.71 -23.01 4.57
C THR A 564 6.54 -24.28 4.41
N ASP A 565 6.49 -24.91 3.23
CA ASP A 565 7.34 -26.04 2.88
C ASP A 565 8.83 -25.67 3.01
N ALA A 566 9.68 -26.65 3.36
CA ALA A 566 11.11 -26.44 3.60
C ALA A 566 11.82 -25.71 2.43
N ARG A 567 11.36 -25.94 1.19
CA ARG A 567 11.93 -25.39 -0.06
C ARG A 567 11.67 -23.88 -0.27
N GLY A 568 10.71 -23.28 0.42
CA GLY A 568 10.36 -21.85 0.30
C GLY A 568 10.72 -20.99 1.51
N ARG A 569 11.31 -21.57 2.56
CA ARG A 569 11.58 -20.86 3.83
C ARG A 569 12.57 -19.72 3.70
N ASP A 570 13.60 -19.86 2.86
CA ASP A 570 14.61 -18.82 2.63
C ASP A 570 14.05 -17.60 1.88
N GLU A 571 13.24 -17.82 0.84
CA GLU A 571 12.51 -16.71 0.20
C GLU A 571 11.56 -16.05 1.20
N GLU A 572 10.82 -16.83 1.98
CA GLU A 572 9.90 -16.30 2.98
C GLU A 572 10.63 -15.47 4.05
N ALA A 573 11.86 -15.86 4.42
CA ALA A 573 12.70 -15.10 5.35
C ALA A 573 13.07 -13.74 4.75
N ARG A 574 13.50 -13.70 3.47
CA ARG A 574 13.73 -12.45 2.74
C ARG A 574 12.46 -11.61 2.62
N VAL A 575 11.31 -12.21 2.37
CA VAL A 575 10.04 -11.48 2.27
C VAL A 575 9.69 -10.84 3.61
N VAL A 576 9.79 -11.57 4.72
CA VAL A 576 9.58 -11.00 6.07
C VAL A 576 10.57 -9.86 6.34
N TYR A 577 11.84 -10.05 6.01
CA TYR A 577 12.88 -9.03 6.14
C TYR A 577 12.59 -7.77 5.29
N VAL A 578 12.19 -7.94 4.03
CA VAL A 578 11.80 -6.84 3.13
C VAL A 578 10.64 -6.06 3.75
N GLY A 579 9.60 -6.74 4.23
CA GLY A 579 8.46 -6.09 4.89
C GLY A 579 8.88 -5.31 6.14
N ALA A 580 9.74 -5.89 6.98
CA ALA A 580 10.22 -5.26 8.21
C ALA A 580 11.09 -4.02 7.94
N THR A 581 11.78 -3.98 6.80
CA THR A 581 12.69 -2.89 6.42
C THR A 581 12.02 -1.71 5.70
N ARG A 582 10.69 -1.72 5.53
CA ARG A 582 9.95 -0.62 4.88
C ARG A 582 9.70 0.60 5.77
N GLY A 583 9.96 0.50 7.08
CA GLY A 583 9.66 1.56 8.05
C GLY A 583 10.84 2.51 8.25
N ARG A 584 10.56 3.82 8.32
CA ARG A 584 11.55 4.86 8.61
C ARG A 584 11.63 5.18 10.11
N LEU A 585 10.49 5.20 10.81
CA LEU A 585 10.43 5.56 12.23
C LEU A 585 10.08 4.36 13.12
N LYS A 586 9.04 3.60 12.75
CA LYS A 586 8.55 2.49 13.58
C LYS A 586 8.19 1.26 12.74
N LEU A 587 8.54 0.10 13.29
CA LEU A 587 8.04 -1.21 12.89
C LEU A 587 7.15 -1.76 14.01
N LYS A 588 5.92 -2.11 13.68
CA LYS A 588 5.01 -2.86 14.53
C LYS A 588 4.70 -4.21 13.88
N VAL A 589 4.52 -5.24 14.69
CA VAL A 589 4.26 -6.61 14.19
C VAL A 589 2.90 -7.11 14.66
N GLY A 590 2.16 -7.72 13.75
CA GLY A 590 0.88 -8.37 14.02
C GLY A 590 0.85 -9.80 13.50
N GLN A 591 -0.28 -10.47 13.70
CA GLN A 591 -0.51 -11.81 13.18
C GLN A 591 -1.45 -11.76 11.98
N GLY A 592 -1.00 -12.31 10.86
CA GLY A 592 -1.80 -12.49 9.65
C GLY A 592 -2.93 -13.49 9.83
N TYR A 593 -3.81 -13.60 8.84
CA TYR A 593 -5.01 -14.43 8.94
C TYR A 593 -4.73 -15.92 8.74
N LYS A 594 -5.27 -16.74 9.63
CA LYS A 594 -5.33 -18.20 9.47
C LYS A 594 -6.45 -18.57 8.51
N GLN A 595 -6.18 -18.44 7.22
CA GLN A 595 -7.11 -18.83 6.17
C GLN A 595 -6.42 -19.57 5.03
N TRP A 596 -7.17 -20.45 4.39
CA TRP A 596 -6.77 -21.17 3.20
C TRP A 596 -7.48 -20.60 1.99
N ALA A 597 -6.72 -20.23 0.96
CA ALA A 597 -7.22 -19.68 -0.29
C ALA A 597 -6.55 -20.38 -1.48
N ARG A 598 -7.25 -20.43 -2.61
CA ARG A 598 -6.77 -20.97 -3.89
C ARG A 598 -6.94 -19.93 -4.99
N HIS A 599 -6.19 -20.10 -6.07
CA HIS A 599 -6.41 -19.41 -7.34
C HIS A 599 -7.24 -20.30 -8.25
N LEU A 600 -8.14 -19.69 -9.02
CA LEU A 600 -8.88 -20.34 -10.08
C LEU A 600 -8.18 -20.08 -11.42
N GLU A 601 -7.92 -21.13 -12.19
CA GLU A 601 -7.33 -21.00 -13.54
C GLU A 601 -8.43 -20.99 -14.62
N PRO A 602 -8.30 -20.17 -15.68
CA PRO A 602 -7.17 -19.29 -16.01
C PRO A 602 -7.31 -17.85 -15.47
N SER A 603 -8.39 -17.53 -14.74
CA SER A 603 -8.70 -16.14 -14.34
C SER A 603 -7.79 -15.59 -13.25
N GLY A 604 -7.04 -16.45 -12.54
CA GLY A 604 -6.20 -16.09 -11.39
C GLY A 604 -6.99 -15.72 -10.13
N ARG A 605 -8.34 -15.76 -10.17
CA ARG A 605 -9.22 -15.28 -9.10
C ARG A 605 -9.01 -16.03 -7.80
N VAL A 606 -8.81 -15.29 -6.71
CA VAL A 606 -8.67 -15.87 -5.38
C VAL A 606 -10.03 -16.28 -4.81
N PHE A 607 -10.11 -17.50 -4.27
CA PHE A 607 -11.28 -17.95 -3.52
C PHE A 607 -10.93 -18.87 -2.35
N SER A 608 -11.77 -18.85 -1.31
CA SER A 608 -11.69 -19.71 -0.13
C SER A 608 -13.04 -20.41 0.10
N PRO A 609 -13.23 -21.67 -0.32
CA PRO A 609 -14.43 -22.42 0.00
C PRO A 609 -14.52 -22.65 1.51
N LYS A 610 -15.71 -22.46 2.08
CA LYS A 610 -15.96 -22.68 3.50
C LYS A 610 -16.94 -23.83 3.66
N PHE A 611 -16.46 -24.90 4.29
CA PHE A 611 -17.26 -26.11 4.54
C PHE A 611 -17.97 -26.07 5.90
N SER A 612 -17.82 -24.98 6.67
CA SER A 612 -18.49 -24.78 7.95
C SER A 612 -19.90 -24.20 7.77
N GLY A 613 -20.90 -24.96 8.19
CA GLY A 613 -22.33 -24.58 8.18
C GLY A 613 -23.18 -25.32 7.14
N ALA A 614 -24.51 -25.15 7.23
CA ALA A 614 -25.47 -25.93 6.44
C ALA A 614 -25.58 -25.54 4.95
N LYS A 615 -25.09 -24.34 4.57
CA LYS A 615 -25.19 -23.82 3.20
C LYS A 615 -23.81 -23.80 2.53
N PRO A 616 -23.70 -24.24 1.25
CA PRO A 616 -22.45 -24.16 0.51
C PRO A 616 -22.07 -22.70 0.28
N LYS A 617 -20.85 -22.33 0.65
CA LYS A 617 -20.37 -20.95 0.55
C LYS A 617 -18.87 -20.89 0.27
N ALA A 618 -18.44 -19.80 -0.33
CA ALA A 618 -17.01 -19.46 -0.47
C ALA A 618 -16.81 -17.96 -0.29
N GLN A 619 -15.63 -17.57 0.17
CA GLN A 619 -15.16 -16.20 -0.06
C GLN A 619 -14.58 -16.14 -1.46
N VAL A 620 -14.94 -15.11 -2.24
CA VAL A 620 -14.52 -14.97 -3.62
C VAL A 620 -14.07 -13.54 -3.86
N GLU A 621 -12.92 -13.37 -4.52
CA GLU A 621 -12.39 -12.10 -4.98
C GLU A 621 -13.23 -11.57 -6.15
N ILE A 622 -13.61 -10.30 -6.06
CA ILE A 622 -14.17 -9.47 -7.13
C ILE A 622 -13.29 -8.23 -7.24
N GLY A 623 -13.05 -7.76 -8.46
CA GLY A 623 -12.16 -6.62 -8.75
C GLY A 623 -10.90 -6.98 -9.52
N HIS A 624 -10.90 -8.11 -10.24
CA HIS A 624 -9.82 -8.45 -11.17
C HIS A 624 -9.87 -7.55 -12.42
N GLU A 625 -8.75 -7.44 -13.16
CA GLU A 625 -8.62 -6.56 -14.34
C GLU A 625 -9.75 -6.73 -15.38
N PHE A 626 -10.19 -7.98 -15.59
CA PHE A 626 -11.21 -8.36 -16.57
C PHE A 626 -12.64 -8.44 -15.99
N ASP A 627 -12.84 -8.03 -14.74
CA ASP A 627 -14.18 -8.06 -14.13
C ASP A 627 -15.08 -6.96 -14.68
N ILE A 628 -14.51 -5.92 -15.29
CA ILE A 628 -15.24 -4.80 -15.88
C ILE A 628 -14.73 -4.59 -17.30
N GLU A 629 -15.66 -4.69 -18.26
CA GLU A 629 -15.38 -4.54 -19.69
C GLU A 629 -16.07 -3.28 -20.25
N PRO A 630 -15.56 -2.68 -21.34
CA PRO A 630 -16.16 -1.49 -21.97
C PRO A 630 -17.65 -1.67 -22.31
N ALA A 631 -18.03 -2.85 -22.82
CA ALA A 631 -19.43 -3.15 -23.13
C ALA A 631 -20.33 -3.13 -21.88
N GLY A 632 -19.79 -3.43 -20.70
CA GLY A 632 -20.50 -3.31 -19.43
C GLY A 632 -20.69 -1.88 -18.95
N LEU A 633 -19.97 -0.90 -19.54
CA LEU A 633 -19.99 0.51 -19.13
C LEU A 633 -20.80 1.40 -20.08
N ALA A 634 -20.83 1.05 -21.38
CA ALA A 634 -21.54 1.83 -22.41
C ALA A 634 -22.11 0.97 -23.56
N GLY A 635 -22.16 -0.35 -23.42
CA GLY A 635 -22.56 -1.26 -24.50
C GLY A 635 -24.05 -1.23 -24.80
N ARG A 636 -24.40 -1.35 -26.08
CA ARG A 636 -25.79 -1.42 -26.59
C ARG A 636 -26.55 -2.66 -26.12
N SER A 637 -25.84 -3.69 -25.69
CA SER A 637 -26.42 -4.90 -25.10
C SER A 637 -26.78 -4.75 -23.61
N VAL A 638 -26.30 -3.70 -22.95
CA VAL A 638 -26.45 -3.50 -21.50
C VAL A 638 -27.30 -2.28 -21.17
N PHE A 639 -27.13 -1.19 -21.91
CA PHE A 639 -27.86 0.07 -21.74
C PHE A 639 -28.85 0.27 -22.90
N ALA A 640 -30.04 0.77 -22.59
CA ALA A 640 -31.08 0.94 -23.60
C ALA A 640 -30.75 2.07 -24.59
N ASN A 641 -30.11 3.15 -24.11
CA ASN A 641 -29.80 4.33 -24.90
C ASN A 641 -28.62 5.13 -24.31
N GLU A 642 -28.16 6.14 -25.05
CA GLU A 642 -27.05 7.02 -24.67
C GLU A 642 -27.30 7.81 -23.38
N THR A 643 -28.56 8.14 -23.06
CA THR A 643 -28.91 8.93 -21.87
C THR A 643 -28.62 8.14 -20.60
N GLU A 644 -28.96 6.85 -20.57
CA GLU A 644 -28.62 5.97 -19.45
C GLU A 644 -27.10 5.85 -19.25
N VAL A 645 -26.33 5.81 -20.35
CA VAL A 645 -24.87 5.77 -20.28
C VAL A 645 -24.32 7.09 -19.72
N ARG A 646 -24.84 8.25 -20.16
CA ARG A 646 -24.43 9.57 -19.62
C ARG A 646 -24.72 9.66 -18.13
N GLU A 647 -25.89 9.21 -17.68
CA GLU A 647 -26.24 9.19 -16.26
C GLU A 647 -25.27 8.32 -15.43
N SER A 648 -24.95 7.12 -15.94
CA SER A 648 -23.95 6.22 -15.34
C SER A 648 -22.56 6.87 -15.24
N GLN A 649 -22.06 7.45 -16.34
CA GLN A 649 -20.76 8.12 -16.40
C GLN A 649 -20.70 9.35 -15.48
N ARG A 650 -21.79 10.11 -15.38
CA ARG A 650 -21.91 11.26 -14.47
C ARG A 650 -21.91 10.84 -13.00
N LEU A 651 -22.62 9.76 -12.66
CA LEU A 651 -22.62 9.19 -11.32
C LEU A 651 -21.22 8.72 -10.93
N MET A 652 -20.52 8.02 -11.83
CA MET A 652 -19.11 7.64 -11.61
C MET A 652 -18.24 8.87 -11.37
N LYS A 653 -18.32 9.90 -12.23
CA LYS A 653 -17.58 11.15 -12.07
C LYS A 653 -17.81 11.79 -10.69
N SER A 654 -19.06 11.86 -10.23
CA SER A 654 -19.40 12.41 -8.91
C SER A 654 -18.91 11.55 -7.73
N SER A 655 -18.57 10.29 -7.99
CA SER A 655 -18.08 9.35 -6.98
C SER A 655 -16.56 9.33 -6.87
N ILE A 656 -15.84 10.11 -7.69
CA ILE A 656 -14.39 10.18 -7.65
C ILE A 656 -13.95 10.70 -6.28
N GLY A 657 -13.10 9.91 -5.63
CA GLY A 657 -12.55 10.20 -4.31
C GLY A 657 -13.38 9.80 -3.12
N HIS A 658 -14.44 9.04 -3.37
CA HIS A 658 -15.22 8.42 -2.31
C HIS A 658 -15.02 6.90 -2.32
N LEU A 659 -14.84 6.33 -1.12
CA LEU A 659 -14.91 4.89 -0.91
C LEU A 659 -16.37 4.52 -0.62
N LEU A 660 -17.05 3.94 -1.61
CA LEU A 660 -18.49 3.73 -1.57
C LEU A 660 -18.86 2.25 -1.52
N PRO A 661 -19.91 1.86 -0.76
CA PRO A 661 -20.44 0.52 -0.80
C PRO A 661 -21.19 0.26 -2.11
N VAL A 662 -20.98 -0.94 -2.67
CA VAL A 662 -21.57 -1.37 -3.94
C VAL A 662 -22.15 -2.78 -3.76
N GLU A 663 -23.24 -3.03 -4.46
CA GLU A 663 -23.83 -4.35 -4.66
C GLU A 663 -23.88 -4.69 -6.15
N ALA A 664 -23.77 -5.99 -6.45
CA ALA A 664 -23.95 -6.50 -7.79
C ALA A 664 -25.18 -7.41 -7.84
N GLU A 665 -26.18 -7.08 -8.66
CA GLU A 665 -27.43 -7.84 -8.78
C GLU A 665 -27.53 -8.50 -10.16
N GLN A 666 -27.85 -9.79 -10.18
CA GLN A 666 -27.99 -10.55 -11.40
C GLN A 666 -29.22 -10.10 -12.20
N ASP A 667 -29.00 -9.70 -13.45
CA ASP A 667 -30.04 -9.28 -14.37
C ASP A 667 -30.26 -10.33 -15.47
N ARG A 668 -31.49 -10.87 -15.50
CA ARG A 668 -31.89 -11.93 -16.45
C ARG A 668 -32.01 -11.43 -17.88
N THR A 669 -32.28 -10.13 -18.08
CA THR A 669 -32.43 -9.54 -19.40
C THR A 669 -31.11 -9.51 -20.17
N ILE A 670 -29.99 -9.42 -19.44
CA ILE A 670 -28.62 -9.40 -19.97
C ILE A 670 -27.88 -10.71 -19.70
N ARG A 671 -28.57 -11.85 -19.89
CA ARG A 671 -27.98 -13.20 -19.77
C ARG A 671 -27.37 -13.48 -18.39
N TYR A 672 -28.04 -13.05 -17.32
CA TYR A 672 -27.65 -13.34 -15.93
C TYR A 672 -26.32 -12.70 -15.51
N ILE A 673 -25.91 -11.63 -16.20
CA ILE A 673 -24.78 -10.79 -15.81
C ILE A 673 -25.17 -9.89 -14.63
N TYR A 674 -24.22 -9.54 -13.78
CA TYR A 674 -24.47 -8.70 -12.61
C TYR A 674 -24.36 -7.20 -12.93
N ARG A 675 -25.42 -6.42 -12.64
CA ARG A 675 -25.40 -4.95 -12.64
C ARG A 675 -24.83 -4.43 -11.35
N LEU A 676 -23.91 -3.47 -11.44
CA LEU A 676 -23.28 -2.80 -10.31
C LEU A 676 -24.09 -1.55 -9.94
N ARG A 677 -24.47 -1.43 -8.66
CA ARG A 677 -25.13 -0.23 -8.12
C ARG A 677 -24.45 0.21 -6.83
N ILE A 678 -24.26 1.51 -6.68
CA ILE A 678 -23.87 2.13 -5.42
C ILE A 678 -25.06 2.03 -4.47
N ASP A 679 -24.84 1.66 -3.20
CA ASP A 679 -25.94 1.51 -2.25
C ASP A 679 -26.75 2.81 -2.13
N GLY A 680 -28.08 2.69 -2.24
CA GLY A 680 -28.99 3.83 -2.21
C GLY A 680 -29.18 4.55 -3.55
N GLN A 681 -28.47 4.16 -4.61
CA GLN A 681 -28.66 4.69 -5.97
C GLN A 681 -29.42 3.68 -6.85
N SER A 682 -30.34 4.17 -7.68
CA SER A 682 -31.08 3.34 -8.64
C SER A 682 -30.27 3.08 -9.92
N THR A 683 -29.47 4.07 -10.34
CA THR A 683 -28.67 4.02 -11.57
C THR A 683 -27.54 3.00 -11.47
N SER A 684 -27.40 2.19 -12.53
CA SER A 684 -26.32 1.22 -12.67
C SER A 684 -25.04 1.93 -13.10
N ILE A 685 -23.93 1.71 -12.39
CA ILE A 685 -22.59 2.25 -12.76
C ILE A 685 -21.84 1.35 -13.74
N GLY A 686 -22.44 0.23 -14.14
CA GLY A 686 -21.93 -0.71 -15.12
C GLY A 686 -22.34 -2.15 -14.82
N THR A 687 -21.67 -3.12 -15.43
CA THR A 687 -21.85 -4.55 -15.15
C THR A 687 -20.53 -5.25 -14.90
N LEU A 688 -20.57 -6.34 -14.13
CA LEU A 688 -19.47 -7.30 -14.12
C LEU A 688 -19.42 -8.06 -15.45
N SER A 689 -18.26 -8.53 -15.87
CA SER A 689 -18.10 -9.30 -17.11
C SER A 689 -18.68 -10.72 -16.97
N LYS A 690 -18.84 -11.39 -18.11
CA LYS A 690 -19.27 -12.80 -18.13
C LYS A 690 -18.27 -13.72 -17.43
N VAL A 691 -16.97 -13.39 -17.46
CA VAL A 691 -15.89 -14.15 -16.82
C VAL A 691 -16.18 -14.36 -15.33
N VAL A 692 -16.69 -13.34 -14.64
CA VAL A 692 -17.08 -13.47 -13.22
C VAL A 692 -18.15 -14.54 -13.04
N ASN A 693 -19.15 -14.57 -13.92
CA ASN A 693 -20.23 -15.55 -13.82
C ASN A 693 -19.71 -16.97 -14.06
N ASP A 694 -18.88 -17.15 -15.09
CA ASP A 694 -18.25 -18.44 -15.43
C ASP A 694 -17.36 -18.95 -14.28
N ASP A 695 -16.54 -18.06 -13.69
CA ASP A 695 -15.73 -18.36 -12.50
C ASP A 695 -16.58 -18.79 -11.30
N LEU A 696 -17.70 -18.10 -11.05
CA LEU A 696 -18.59 -18.44 -9.94
C LEU A 696 -19.27 -19.80 -10.15
N PHE A 697 -19.69 -20.13 -11.37
CA PHE A 697 -20.20 -21.47 -11.67
C PHE A 697 -19.15 -22.55 -11.43
N GLU A 698 -17.91 -22.29 -11.81
CA GLU A 698 -16.80 -23.22 -11.60
C GLU A 698 -16.48 -23.42 -10.11
N ILE A 699 -16.43 -22.35 -9.32
CA ILE A 699 -16.31 -22.43 -7.86
C ILE A 699 -17.47 -23.25 -7.26
N GLY A 700 -18.69 -23.02 -7.74
CA GLY A 700 -19.87 -23.81 -7.35
C GLY A 700 -19.71 -25.29 -7.68
N ARG A 701 -19.14 -25.64 -8.84
CA ARG A 701 -18.82 -27.00 -9.26
C ARG A 701 -17.80 -27.65 -8.32
N LEU A 702 -16.71 -26.95 -8.00
CA LEU A 702 -15.66 -27.43 -7.10
C LEU A 702 -16.19 -27.68 -5.67
N ILE A 703 -17.04 -26.79 -5.16
CA ILE A 703 -17.70 -26.99 -3.86
C ILE A 703 -18.60 -28.23 -3.94
N HIS A 704 -19.41 -28.34 -4.99
CA HIS A 704 -20.33 -29.47 -5.20
C HIS A 704 -19.59 -30.82 -5.28
N GLN A 705 -18.46 -30.90 -5.98
CA GLN A 705 -17.65 -32.12 -6.06
C GLN A 705 -17.19 -32.61 -4.68
N LYS A 706 -16.97 -31.68 -3.73
CA LYS A 706 -16.49 -32.02 -2.39
C LYS A 706 -17.60 -32.35 -1.40
N ILE A 707 -18.76 -31.68 -1.47
CA ILE A 707 -19.86 -31.87 -0.52
C ILE A 707 -21.00 -32.78 -1.04
N GLY A 708 -21.01 -33.11 -2.34
CA GLY A 708 -22.06 -33.87 -3.00
C GLY A 708 -23.40 -33.12 -3.14
N GLY A 709 -24.47 -33.85 -3.45
CA GLY A 709 -25.85 -33.32 -3.47
C GLY A 709 -26.31 -32.71 -4.80
N ALA A 710 -27.12 -31.65 -4.76
CA ALA A 710 -27.60 -30.98 -5.96
C ALA A 710 -26.52 -30.04 -6.53
N LYS A 711 -26.50 -29.87 -7.87
CA LYS A 711 -25.67 -28.86 -8.52
C LYS A 711 -25.90 -27.49 -7.90
N LEU A 712 -24.84 -26.70 -7.86
CA LEU A 712 -24.83 -25.36 -7.29
C LEU A 712 -24.85 -24.29 -8.38
N ARG A 713 -25.51 -23.17 -8.10
CA ARG A 713 -25.50 -21.96 -8.92
C ARG A 713 -25.01 -20.76 -8.09
N PRO A 714 -24.44 -19.73 -8.73
CA PRO A 714 -24.07 -18.46 -8.10
C PRO A 714 -25.24 -17.78 -7.38
N PRO A 715 -24.96 -16.89 -6.40
CA PRO A 715 -26.01 -16.11 -5.74
C PRO A 715 -26.64 -15.09 -6.71
N ASP A 716 -27.92 -14.75 -6.51
CA ASP A 716 -28.57 -13.71 -7.33
C ASP A 716 -28.05 -12.29 -7.01
N ILE A 717 -27.50 -12.07 -5.81
CA ILE A 717 -26.93 -10.79 -5.37
C ILE A 717 -25.57 -11.04 -4.74
N ILE A 718 -24.58 -10.22 -5.12
CA ILE A 718 -23.26 -10.13 -4.52
C ILE A 718 -23.23 -8.86 -3.67
N ARG A 719 -23.09 -9.02 -2.36
CA ARG A 719 -23.03 -7.91 -1.39
C ARG A 719 -21.61 -7.64 -0.91
N HIS A 720 -21.45 -6.51 -0.21
CA HIS A 720 -20.18 -6.11 0.43
C HIS A 720 -19.04 -5.88 -0.56
N LEU A 721 -19.36 -5.37 -1.76
CA LEU A 721 -18.37 -4.83 -2.66
C LEU A 721 -18.09 -3.37 -2.29
N ARG A 722 -16.94 -2.87 -2.73
CA ARG A 722 -16.52 -1.48 -2.51
C ARG A 722 -16.04 -0.89 -3.81
N MET A 723 -16.44 0.34 -4.07
CA MET A 723 -15.87 1.19 -5.10
C MET A 723 -14.81 2.07 -4.47
N PHE A 724 -13.54 1.82 -4.81
CA PHE A 724 -12.39 2.58 -4.30
C PHE A 724 -12.11 3.87 -5.07
N GLY A 725 -12.87 4.11 -6.14
CA GLY A 725 -12.73 5.25 -7.01
C GLY A 725 -13.07 4.89 -8.45
N VAL A 726 -12.58 5.70 -9.36
CA VAL A 726 -12.82 5.58 -10.81
C VAL A 726 -11.47 5.63 -11.52
N ARG A 727 -11.37 4.88 -12.61
CA ARG A 727 -10.27 4.95 -13.57
C ARG A 727 -10.80 5.28 -14.96
N THR A 728 -9.90 5.65 -15.86
CA THR A 728 -10.20 5.76 -17.29
C THR A 728 -9.86 4.44 -18.00
N ILE A 729 -10.77 3.93 -18.81
CA ILE A 729 -10.50 2.89 -19.82
C ILE A 729 -10.39 3.58 -21.17
N VAL A 730 -9.33 3.25 -21.91
CA VAL A 730 -9.10 3.76 -23.26
C VAL A 730 -9.01 2.60 -24.23
N LEU A 731 -9.81 2.64 -25.28
CA LEU A 731 -9.80 1.67 -26.36
C LEU A 731 -8.97 2.21 -27.52
N PRO A 732 -8.01 1.43 -28.06
CA PRO A 732 -7.31 1.84 -29.26
C PRO A 732 -8.28 2.04 -30.44
N PRO A 733 -7.93 2.84 -31.46
CA PRO A 733 -8.82 3.14 -32.59
C PRO A 733 -9.35 1.90 -33.32
N GLU A 734 -8.55 0.83 -33.36
CA GLU A 734 -8.87 -0.42 -34.04
C GLU A 734 -9.60 -1.45 -33.17
N ALA A 735 -9.92 -1.10 -31.91
CA ALA A 735 -10.65 -2.00 -31.03
C ALA A 735 -12.07 -2.24 -31.54
N THR A 736 -12.35 -3.50 -31.88
CA THR A 736 -13.68 -3.94 -32.35
C THR A 736 -14.80 -3.64 -31.33
N GLU A 737 -14.45 -3.56 -30.05
CA GLU A 737 -15.32 -3.26 -28.94
C GLU A 737 -15.98 -1.88 -29.06
N CYS A 738 -15.33 -0.92 -29.74
CA CYS A 738 -15.89 0.42 -29.95
C CYS A 738 -17.25 0.36 -30.67
N ALA A 739 -17.40 -0.54 -31.65
CA ALA A 739 -18.64 -0.69 -32.42
C ALA A 739 -19.82 -1.21 -31.57
N LEU A 740 -19.55 -1.78 -30.40
CA LEU A 740 -20.55 -2.30 -29.48
C LEU A 740 -21.10 -1.23 -28.53
N LEU A 741 -20.49 -0.05 -28.49
CA LEU A 741 -20.82 1.02 -27.55
C LEU A 741 -21.86 1.99 -28.12
N HIS A 742 -22.55 2.68 -27.23
CA HIS A 742 -23.36 3.86 -27.55
C HIS A 742 -22.45 5.07 -27.86
N GLU A 743 -22.94 6.02 -28.67
CA GLU A 743 -22.23 7.28 -28.90
C GLU A 743 -22.33 8.19 -27.65
N PRO A 744 -21.36 9.09 -27.41
CA PRO A 744 -20.14 9.35 -28.19
C PRO A 744 -18.98 8.38 -27.91
N TRP A 745 -19.14 7.42 -26.98
CA TRP A 745 -18.05 6.53 -26.54
C TRP A 745 -17.60 5.54 -27.60
N ALA A 746 -18.47 5.18 -28.54
CA ALA A 746 -18.08 4.39 -29.71
C ALA A 746 -17.02 5.11 -30.55
N LYS A 747 -17.17 6.43 -30.76
CA LYS A 747 -16.20 7.23 -31.51
C LYS A 747 -14.99 7.66 -30.66
N SER A 748 -15.21 8.11 -29.42
CA SER A 748 -14.11 8.56 -28.54
C SER A 748 -13.23 7.41 -28.05
N GLY A 749 -13.81 6.24 -27.78
CA GLY A 749 -13.13 5.10 -27.17
C GLY A 749 -12.62 5.34 -25.74
N ILE A 750 -13.07 6.40 -25.05
CA ILE A 750 -12.58 6.78 -23.72
C ILE A 750 -13.74 6.76 -22.73
N LEU A 751 -13.67 5.94 -21.68
CA LEU A 751 -14.74 5.76 -20.70
C LEU A 751 -14.24 5.87 -19.26
N LEU A 752 -15.09 6.34 -18.35
CA LEU A 752 -14.89 6.12 -16.92
C LEU A 752 -15.35 4.72 -16.54
N ALA A 753 -14.60 4.08 -15.64
CA ALA A 753 -14.87 2.75 -15.11
C ALA A 753 -14.68 2.74 -13.59
N PRO A 754 -15.56 2.08 -12.82
CA PRO A 754 -15.40 2.03 -11.38
C PRO A 754 -14.29 1.03 -11.00
N ILE A 755 -13.56 1.33 -9.93
CA ILE A 755 -12.58 0.40 -9.36
C ILE A 755 -13.28 -0.37 -8.25
N ILE A 756 -13.86 -1.51 -8.59
CA ILE A 756 -14.58 -2.37 -7.64
C ILE A 756 -13.61 -3.37 -7.02
N LEU A 757 -13.71 -3.57 -5.70
CA LEU A 757 -12.97 -4.61 -4.99
C LEU A 757 -13.85 -5.26 -3.92
N GLY A 758 -13.69 -6.56 -3.71
CA GLY A 758 -14.30 -7.24 -2.58
C GLY A 758 -13.80 -8.68 -2.41
N TYR A 759 -13.75 -9.15 -1.16
CA TYR A 759 -13.52 -10.56 -0.84
C TYR A 759 -14.68 -11.13 -0.06
N THR A 760 -15.80 -11.24 -0.78
CA THR A 760 -17.12 -11.38 -0.20
C THR A 760 -17.50 -12.84 0.01
N THR A 761 -18.21 -13.11 1.10
CA THR A 761 -18.75 -14.45 1.36
C THR A 761 -20.02 -14.66 0.54
N MET A 762 -19.91 -15.50 -0.48
CA MET A 762 -21.00 -15.85 -1.37
C MET A 762 -21.64 -17.17 -0.96
N TYR A 763 -22.97 -17.17 -0.87
CA TYR A 763 -23.77 -18.36 -0.58
C TYR A 763 -24.32 -18.95 -1.87
N PHE A 764 -23.82 -20.11 -2.25
CA PHE A 764 -24.25 -20.80 -3.45
C PHE A 764 -25.62 -21.42 -3.23
N GLN A 765 -26.45 -21.38 -4.27
CA GLN A 765 -27.81 -21.91 -4.22
C GLN A 765 -27.87 -23.26 -4.90
N ARG A 766 -28.68 -24.18 -4.37
CA ARG A 766 -28.95 -25.46 -5.06
C ARG A 766 -29.91 -25.22 -6.21
N TYR A 767 -29.67 -25.83 -7.36
CA TYR A 767 -30.68 -25.90 -8.42
C TYR A 767 -31.94 -26.56 -7.84
N ARG A 768 -33.09 -25.90 -7.95
CA ARG A 768 -34.38 -26.53 -7.64
C ARG A 768 -34.53 -27.70 -8.60
N ARG A 769 -34.65 -28.94 -8.08
CA ARG A 769 -35.12 -30.07 -8.89
C ARG A 769 -36.46 -29.64 -9.47
N ARG A 770 -36.55 -29.45 -10.80
CA ARG A 770 -37.85 -29.47 -11.47
C ARG A 770 -38.47 -30.81 -11.07
N ARG A 771 -39.55 -30.80 -10.29
CA ARG A 771 -40.43 -31.97 -10.22
C ARG A 771 -40.80 -32.24 -11.67
N ARG A 772 -40.37 -33.38 -12.22
CA ARG A 772 -40.95 -33.89 -13.46
C ARG A 772 -42.43 -34.09 -13.13
N GLY A 773 -43.24 -33.13 -13.53
CA GLY A 773 -44.69 -33.26 -13.60
C GLY A 773 -45.03 -34.06 -14.83
#